data_AF-A0A2N1WIK1-F1
#
_entry.id   AF-A0A2N1WIK1-F1
#
_cell.length_a   1.000
_cell.length_b   1.000
_cell.length_c   1.000
_cell.angle_alpha   90.00
_cell.angle_beta   90.00
_cell.angle_gamma   90.00
#
_symmetry.space_group_name_H-M   'P 1'
#
loop_
_entity.id
_entity.type
_entity.pdbx_description
1 polymer ?
#
loop_
_entity_poly.entity_id
_entity_poly.type
_entity_poly.pdbx_seq_one_letter_code
_entity_poly.pdbx_strand_id
1 'polypeptide(L)'
;MARIPTLDGPQVAQRGLGAPTVGGQGPDNSGLQRGLAQIGRATQQLVEQEREKADTAALMAADQQLEQWQQKTFFDPEAGVYTKKGSAALDITNQTIGQFDQQQAKIGESLTNERQRARFNDLVMRRRQSLSGDLNRYEFNERERYYDDVERGQVETAMQGAALNYNDPDKIGYYQRKMTEVLKSQAQRKGLPEEMQQATLLKANSGMASAVISRMVDDDPYKARAYFTTAQEGMTAEDQVQISRLIDREIKSREIEARQMQAIARAELSTRVSDAQSAYLSGFDFENPPSASDFVASYGAEEGAERYAQFVKTQDIGTAIRQVAMASPEDRQQLVEQFRPAKDGVAEDGFAVDAKLYGTLLNSASRLGEELQSDPATYVIGRSPLLMKAAEEASSGDPAAVEAYATAMIAEQQRLGAPEPKLLTSRQAASIAAAFENTEDGGSNAAQVIEQLQQQWGKNWPTVYKQLQDKLPGAALVIGSGVDQQTAATLARIASTKTADLKVGLDSTDTKDAKDALNEGMAEFRNTLAGQVGGERTFSTLYNEAERLAYAYMGQGKGPRDAVELAKKALIDDKYTLQGTYRVPKAYDADLIEAGTERAIESLDPMTLNFRTPAGVPEDFAAGRVKAAIEKDGYWVTLPDESGVALYYGGEAVLDRAGNPVARKFDDLAAEAVGPSFTPKAEPVMPDGRMLDYSKTRSVR
;
A
#
# COMPACT_ATOMS: atom_id res chain seq x y z
N MET A 1 23.47 -12.91 -58.28
CA MET A 1 24.47 -12.63 -59.34
C MET A 1 23.77 -12.72 -60.69
N ALA A 2 23.63 -11.60 -61.40
CA ALA A 2 23.21 -11.57 -62.80
C ALA A 2 23.84 -10.34 -63.45
N ARG A 3 24.63 -10.59 -64.50
CA ARG A 3 25.37 -9.60 -65.30
C ARG A 3 24.43 -8.91 -66.27
N ILE A 4 24.63 -7.61 -66.48
CA ILE A 4 23.97 -6.83 -67.53
C ILE A 4 24.90 -6.83 -68.78
N PRO A 5 24.37 -7.12 -69.98
CA PRO A 5 25.13 -7.18 -71.24
C PRO A 5 25.30 -5.81 -71.92
N THR A 6 26.39 -5.68 -72.66
CA THR A 6 26.75 -4.58 -73.57
C THR A 6 25.95 -4.63 -74.88
N LEU A 7 25.53 -3.48 -75.40
CA LEU A 7 24.92 -3.34 -76.72
C LEU A 7 25.82 -2.53 -77.66
N ASP A 8 26.12 -3.15 -78.80
CA ASP A 8 26.80 -2.60 -79.98
C ASP A 8 25.82 -1.97 -80.99
N GLY A 9 26.31 -0.97 -81.74
CA GLY A 9 25.84 -0.58 -83.09
C GLY A 9 24.82 0.57 -83.16
N PRO A 10 24.82 1.39 -84.25
CA PRO A 10 24.90 0.92 -85.64
C PRO A 10 25.82 1.70 -86.62
N GLN A 11 26.28 0.98 -87.66
CA GLN A 11 26.89 1.48 -88.89
C GLN A 11 25.82 1.83 -89.94
N VAL A 12 26.09 2.79 -90.84
CA VAL A 12 25.34 2.96 -92.11
C VAL A 12 26.27 3.35 -93.27
N ALA A 13 25.93 2.78 -94.43
CA ALA A 13 26.69 2.56 -95.65
C ALA A 13 26.97 3.75 -96.59
N GLN A 14 27.92 3.50 -97.50
CA GLN A 14 28.29 4.28 -98.68
C GLN A 14 27.13 4.52 -99.67
N ARG A 15 27.20 5.67 -100.36
CA ARG A 15 26.58 5.87 -101.68
C ARG A 15 27.48 6.78 -102.53
N GLY A 16 27.86 6.31 -103.72
CA GLY A 16 28.66 7.05 -104.71
C GLY A 16 27.84 7.64 -105.86
N LEU A 17 28.58 8.08 -106.89
CA LEU A 17 28.25 8.65 -108.23
C LEU A 17 28.58 10.17 -108.32
N GLY A 18 29.27 10.70 -109.34
CA GLY A 18 29.81 10.16 -110.60
C GLY A 18 30.78 11.16 -111.29
N ALA A 19 31.49 10.71 -112.34
CA ALA A 19 32.38 11.52 -113.19
C ALA A 19 31.62 12.15 -114.39
N PRO A 20 32.14 13.20 -115.09
CA PRO A 20 32.83 12.92 -116.36
C PRO A 20 33.92 13.91 -116.87
N THR A 21 34.87 13.33 -117.64
CA THR A 21 35.52 13.73 -118.92
C THR A 21 36.41 15.00 -119.14
N VAL A 22 37.72 14.72 -119.28
CA VAL A 22 38.73 15.04 -120.34
C VAL A 22 38.48 16.14 -121.39
N GLY A 23 39.49 17.01 -121.57
CA GLY A 23 39.84 17.65 -122.85
C GLY A 23 41.36 17.87 -122.94
N GLY A 24 42.06 17.01 -123.71
CA GLY A 24 43.46 17.18 -124.04
C GLY A 24 43.63 17.81 -125.43
N GLN A 25 44.62 18.69 -125.57
CA GLN A 25 45.16 19.09 -126.87
C GLN A 25 46.69 19.02 -126.76
N GLY A 26 47.30 18.24 -127.66
CA GLY A 26 48.71 17.87 -127.65
C GLY A 26 49.68 18.98 -128.10
N PRO A 27 50.99 18.66 -128.08
CA PRO A 27 52.09 19.61 -128.01
C PRO A 27 52.58 20.07 -129.39
N ASP A 28 53.30 21.20 -129.44
CA ASP A 28 54.18 21.48 -130.58
C ASP A 28 55.60 21.81 -130.12
N ASN A 29 56.54 21.10 -130.72
CA ASN A 29 57.97 21.05 -130.43
C ASN A 29 58.71 21.79 -131.53
N SER A 30 59.19 23.01 -131.26
CA SER A 30 60.26 23.59 -132.09
C SER A 30 61.06 24.66 -131.34
N GLY A 31 62.37 24.40 -131.21
CA GLY A 31 63.37 25.45 -131.46
C GLY A 31 63.81 26.29 -130.27
N LEU A 32 64.37 25.66 -129.24
CA LEU A 32 65.82 25.70 -128.97
C LEU A 32 66.60 26.95 -129.47
N GLN A 33 66.17 28.16 -129.12
CA GLN A 33 67.02 29.37 -129.25
C GLN A 33 66.57 30.55 -128.36
N ARG A 34 65.84 30.27 -127.27
CA ARG A 34 65.57 31.23 -126.18
C ARG A 34 66.23 30.79 -124.86
N GLY A 35 67.40 30.15 -124.98
CA GLY A 35 68.17 29.53 -123.89
C GLY A 35 69.13 30.42 -123.11
N LEU A 36 68.98 31.75 -123.14
CA LEU A 36 69.92 32.67 -122.45
C LEU A 36 69.26 33.73 -121.54
N ALA A 37 67.94 33.67 -121.31
CA ALA A 37 67.21 34.57 -120.38
C ALA A 37 66.63 33.87 -119.13
N GLN A 38 66.89 32.56 -118.95
CA GLN A 38 66.18 31.72 -117.98
C GLN A 38 66.94 31.48 -116.66
N ILE A 39 68.19 31.96 -116.53
CA ILE A 39 68.99 31.81 -115.30
C ILE A 39 68.65 32.88 -114.24
N GLY A 40 68.12 34.03 -114.63
CA GLY A 40 67.73 35.11 -113.70
C GLY A 40 66.39 34.93 -112.98
N ARG A 41 65.50 34.03 -113.43
CA ARG A 41 64.18 33.77 -112.81
C ARG A 41 64.13 32.48 -111.95
N ALA A 42 65.04 31.53 -112.17
CA ALA A 42 65.10 30.29 -111.39
C ALA A 42 65.68 30.49 -109.96
N THR A 43 66.54 31.49 -109.77
CA THR A 43 67.05 31.89 -108.44
C THR A 43 66.02 32.68 -107.63
N GLN A 44 65.12 33.43 -108.26
CA GLN A 44 64.03 34.13 -107.56
C GLN A 44 62.95 33.16 -107.04
N GLN A 45 62.53 32.16 -107.84
CA GLN A 45 61.52 31.18 -107.41
C GLN A 45 61.98 30.28 -106.26
N LEU A 46 63.27 29.93 -106.17
CA LEU A 46 63.82 29.14 -105.07
C LEU A 46 63.88 29.93 -103.75
N VAL A 47 64.19 31.23 -103.81
CA VAL A 47 64.18 32.15 -102.67
C VAL A 47 62.75 32.43 -102.20
N GLU A 48 61.78 32.51 -103.11
CA GLU A 48 60.35 32.65 -102.76
C GLU A 48 59.81 31.41 -102.04
N GLN A 49 60.14 30.19 -102.50
CA GLN A 49 59.69 28.94 -101.86
C GLN A 49 60.29 28.72 -100.47
N GLU A 50 61.59 28.98 -100.28
CA GLU A 50 62.22 28.86 -98.97
C GLU A 50 61.70 29.93 -97.98
N ARG A 51 61.38 31.13 -98.46
CA ARG A 51 60.67 32.15 -97.66
C ARG A 51 59.26 31.71 -97.28
N GLU A 52 58.52 31.09 -98.19
CA GLU A 52 57.16 30.61 -97.91
C GLU A 52 57.13 29.43 -96.92
N LYS A 53 58.13 28.54 -96.95
CA LYS A 53 58.33 27.50 -95.92
C LYS A 53 58.67 28.10 -94.56
N ALA A 54 59.57 29.09 -94.51
CA ALA A 54 59.93 29.78 -93.28
C ALA A 54 58.74 30.55 -92.67
N ASP A 55 57.96 31.26 -93.49
CA ASP A 55 56.73 31.95 -93.06
C ASP A 55 55.67 30.97 -92.51
N THR A 56 55.52 29.82 -93.15
CA THR A 56 54.58 28.78 -92.72
C THR A 56 55.03 28.12 -91.41
N ALA A 57 56.33 27.85 -91.24
CA ALA A 57 56.88 27.31 -90.00
C ALA A 57 56.71 28.28 -88.82
N ALA A 58 56.92 29.58 -89.02
CA ALA A 58 56.70 30.60 -88.00
C ALA A 58 55.22 30.67 -87.56
N LEU A 59 54.28 30.55 -88.50
CA LEU A 59 52.84 30.49 -88.20
C LEU A 59 52.44 29.21 -87.46
N MET A 60 53.02 28.07 -87.82
CA MET A 60 52.79 26.79 -87.11
C MET A 60 53.30 26.85 -85.68
N ALA A 61 54.48 27.45 -85.44
CA ALA A 61 55.01 27.64 -84.10
C ALA A 61 54.13 28.58 -83.26
N ALA A 62 53.66 29.68 -83.86
CA ALA A 62 52.74 30.62 -83.21
C ALA A 62 51.38 29.98 -82.87
N ASP A 63 50.83 29.16 -83.76
CA ASP A 63 49.58 28.41 -83.53
C ASP A 63 49.74 27.35 -82.42
N GLN A 64 50.88 26.64 -82.40
CA GLN A 64 51.21 25.67 -81.36
C GLN A 64 51.33 26.33 -79.98
N GLN A 65 51.92 27.53 -79.89
CA GLN A 65 52.01 28.28 -78.64
C GLN A 65 50.63 28.70 -78.11
N LEU A 66 49.73 29.14 -79.01
CA LEU A 66 48.35 29.45 -78.65
C LEU A 66 47.58 28.19 -78.20
N GLU A 67 47.81 27.05 -78.84
CA GLU A 67 47.18 25.78 -78.49
C GLU A 67 47.65 25.27 -77.12
N GLN A 68 48.96 25.35 -76.83
CA GLN A 68 49.49 25.01 -75.50
C GLN A 68 48.93 25.92 -74.40
N TRP A 69 48.83 27.22 -74.67
CA TRP A 69 48.18 28.17 -73.76
C TRP A 69 46.72 27.81 -73.53
N GLN A 70 45.97 27.50 -74.59
CA GLN A 70 44.57 27.12 -74.50
C GLN A 70 44.40 25.84 -73.68
N GLN A 71 45.17 24.79 -73.98
CA GLN A 71 45.13 23.52 -73.26
C GLN A 71 45.35 23.72 -71.76
N LYS A 72 46.38 24.49 -71.39
CA LYS A 72 46.69 24.81 -70.00
C LYS A 72 45.57 25.65 -69.36
N THR A 73 45.13 26.71 -70.01
CA THR A 73 44.16 27.65 -69.43
C THR A 73 42.78 27.01 -69.25
N PHE A 74 42.38 26.10 -70.14
CA PHE A 74 41.05 25.49 -70.10
C PHE A 74 40.99 24.24 -69.24
N PHE A 75 42.03 23.40 -69.28
CA PHE A 75 41.99 22.04 -68.73
C PHE A 75 42.98 21.78 -67.60
N ASP A 76 43.64 22.81 -67.07
CA ASP A 76 44.42 22.65 -65.84
C ASP A 76 43.52 22.12 -64.70
N PRO A 77 43.91 21.03 -64.02
CA PRO A 77 43.05 20.37 -63.05
C PRO A 77 42.80 21.19 -61.77
N GLU A 78 43.61 22.21 -61.50
CA GLU A 78 43.44 23.08 -60.33
C GLU A 78 42.87 24.45 -60.72
N ALA A 79 43.41 25.07 -61.76
CA ALA A 79 43.14 26.46 -62.14
C ALA A 79 42.43 26.64 -63.48
N GLY A 80 42.07 25.54 -64.17
CA GLY A 80 41.46 25.58 -65.49
C GLY A 80 40.07 26.21 -65.50
N VAL A 81 39.68 26.81 -66.62
CA VAL A 81 38.34 27.40 -66.77
C VAL A 81 37.22 26.42 -66.41
N TYR A 82 37.36 25.15 -66.79
CA TYR A 82 36.33 24.15 -66.57
C TYR A 82 36.25 23.60 -65.13
N THR A 83 37.18 23.98 -64.25
CA THR A 83 37.10 23.66 -62.80
C THR A 83 36.24 24.67 -62.04
N LYS A 84 36.07 25.89 -62.58
CA LYS A 84 35.19 26.92 -62.00
C LYS A 84 33.73 26.58 -62.28
N LYS A 85 32.91 26.44 -61.23
CA LYS A 85 31.50 26.04 -61.28
C LYS A 85 30.57 27.08 -60.64
N GLY A 86 29.30 27.09 -61.04
CA GLY A 86 28.29 27.97 -60.48
C GLY A 86 28.68 29.45 -60.54
N SER A 87 28.63 30.17 -59.40
CA SER A 87 28.98 31.59 -59.35
C SER A 87 30.43 31.90 -59.73
N ALA A 88 31.36 30.97 -59.50
CA ALA A 88 32.77 31.15 -59.86
C ALA A 88 33.01 31.09 -61.38
N ALA A 89 32.04 30.61 -62.14
CA ALA A 89 32.06 30.56 -63.60
C ALA A 89 31.48 31.83 -64.26
N LEU A 90 31.00 32.80 -63.49
CA LEU A 90 30.48 34.05 -64.02
C LEU A 90 31.63 34.93 -64.53
N ASP A 91 31.46 35.57 -65.69
CA ASP A 91 32.45 36.47 -66.32
C ASP A 91 33.76 35.78 -66.79
N ILE A 92 33.84 34.43 -66.70
CA ILE A 92 35.01 33.68 -67.18
C ILE A 92 35.25 33.90 -68.66
N THR A 93 34.20 34.13 -69.46
CA THR A 93 34.37 34.40 -70.89
C THR A 93 35.17 35.66 -71.13
N ASN A 94 34.82 36.77 -70.49
CA ASN A 94 35.54 38.03 -70.66
C ASN A 94 36.96 37.94 -70.11
N GLN A 95 37.14 37.30 -68.95
CA GLN A 95 38.45 37.09 -68.33
C GLN A 95 39.38 36.26 -69.22
N THR A 96 38.91 35.12 -69.71
CA THR A 96 39.73 34.21 -70.53
C THR A 96 39.99 34.78 -71.92
N ILE A 97 39.03 35.50 -72.52
CA ILE A 97 39.27 36.21 -73.79
C ILE A 97 40.26 37.36 -73.61
N GLY A 98 40.22 38.09 -72.50
CA GLY A 98 41.24 39.09 -72.17
C GLY A 98 42.65 38.48 -72.06
N GLN A 99 42.76 37.29 -71.46
CA GLN A 99 44.02 36.54 -71.40
C GLN A 99 44.48 36.07 -72.78
N PHE A 100 43.56 35.59 -73.62
CA PHE A 100 43.84 35.22 -75.00
C PHE A 100 44.37 36.41 -75.80
N ASP A 101 43.71 37.57 -75.69
CA ASP A 101 44.07 38.80 -76.40
C ASP A 101 45.48 39.30 -75.99
N GLN A 102 45.88 39.12 -74.72
CA GLN A 102 47.25 39.38 -74.27
C GLN A 102 48.27 38.36 -74.81
N GLN A 103 47.90 37.08 -74.82
CA GLN A 103 48.81 36.02 -75.25
C GLN A 103 49.08 36.09 -76.75
N GLN A 104 48.05 36.32 -77.57
CA GLN A 104 48.21 36.47 -79.02
C GLN A 104 49.07 37.69 -79.37
N ALA A 105 48.96 38.80 -78.62
CA ALA A 105 49.76 40.01 -78.87
C ALA A 105 51.26 39.73 -78.70
N LYS A 106 51.63 39.04 -77.60
CA LYS A 106 53.02 38.62 -77.34
C LYS A 106 53.57 37.71 -78.44
N ILE A 107 52.75 36.78 -78.93
CA ILE A 107 53.16 35.87 -80.02
C ILE A 107 53.31 36.66 -81.33
N GLY A 108 52.41 37.61 -81.62
CA GLY A 108 52.45 38.46 -82.80
C GLY A 108 53.69 39.35 -82.91
N GLU A 109 54.27 39.77 -81.78
CA GLU A 109 55.55 40.52 -81.73
C GLU A 109 56.73 39.73 -82.27
N SER A 110 56.69 38.39 -82.16
CA SER A 110 57.76 37.50 -82.67
C SER A 110 57.75 37.32 -84.19
N LEU A 111 56.72 37.81 -84.89
CA LEU A 111 56.57 37.71 -86.34
C LEU A 111 57.31 38.85 -87.06
N THR A 112 58.18 38.48 -88.00
CA THR A 112 59.20 39.37 -88.59
C THR A 112 58.77 40.06 -89.88
N ASN A 113 57.70 39.58 -90.53
CA ASN A 113 57.21 40.11 -91.81
C ASN A 113 55.69 40.36 -91.80
N GLU A 114 55.22 41.36 -92.55
CA GLU A 114 53.80 41.77 -92.65
C GLU A 114 52.89 40.62 -93.13
N ARG A 115 53.38 39.79 -94.06
CA ARG A 115 52.62 38.62 -94.54
C ARG A 115 52.37 37.59 -93.45
N GLN A 116 53.32 37.38 -92.54
CA GLN A 116 53.16 36.49 -91.37
C GLN A 116 52.12 37.07 -90.40
N ARG A 117 52.20 38.38 -90.11
CA ARG A 117 51.25 39.06 -89.21
C ARG A 117 49.81 39.01 -89.75
N ALA A 118 49.60 39.25 -91.05
CA ALA A 118 48.28 39.20 -91.66
C ALA A 118 47.64 37.81 -91.57
N ARG A 119 48.41 36.74 -91.83
CA ARG A 119 47.92 35.35 -91.72
C ARG A 119 47.69 34.92 -90.27
N PHE A 120 48.54 35.34 -89.35
CA PHE A 120 48.36 35.08 -87.92
C PHE A 120 47.11 35.78 -87.38
N ASN A 121 46.86 37.03 -87.80
CA ASN A 121 45.66 37.76 -87.41
C ASN A 121 44.37 37.04 -87.84
N ASP A 122 44.31 36.47 -89.05
CA ASP A 122 43.16 35.67 -89.51
C ASP A 122 42.96 34.41 -88.65
N LEU A 123 44.05 33.70 -88.32
CA LEU A 123 44.01 32.54 -87.42
C LEU A 123 43.55 32.92 -86.00
N VAL A 124 44.10 33.98 -85.43
CA VAL A 124 43.74 34.52 -84.11
C VAL A 124 42.26 34.90 -84.08
N MET A 125 41.75 35.57 -85.11
CA MET A 125 40.34 35.96 -85.18
C MET A 125 39.41 34.74 -85.17
N ARG A 126 39.70 33.71 -85.98
CA ARG A 126 38.91 32.47 -85.99
C ARG A 126 38.97 31.74 -84.66
N ARG A 127 40.16 31.63 -84.07
CA ARG A 127 40.35 30.98 -82.76
C ARG A 127 39.62 31.75 -81.66
N ARG A 128 39.71 33.09 -81.65
CA ARG A 128 38.96 33.95 -80.72
C ARG A 128 37.46 33.73 -80.80
N GLN A 129 36.92 33.64 -82.02
CA GLN A 129 35.49 33.35 -82.23
C GLN A 129 35.11 31.97 -81.69
N SER A 130 35.92 30.94 -81.95
CA SER A 130 35.68 29.59 -81.40
C SER A 130 35.71 29.58 -79.87
N LEU A 131 36.76 30.14 -79.27
CA LEU A 131 36.92 30.21 -77.81
C LEU A 131 35.78 30.97 -77.16
N SER A 132 35.39 32.10 -77.76
CA SER A 132 34.24 32.88 -77.26
C SER A 132 32.95 32.06 -77.31
N GLY A 133 32.72 31.26 -78.35
CA GLY A 133 31.56 30.36 -78.43
C GLY A 133 31.54 29.29 -77.33
N ASP A 134 32.67 28.61 -77.13
CA ASP A 134 32.80 27.54 -76.13
C ASP A 134 32.66 28.06 -74.70
N LEU A 135 33.34 29.17 -74.39
CA LEU A 135 33.30 29.84 -73.09
C LEU A 135 31.91 30.39 -72.79
N ASN A 136 31.27 31.08 -73.75
CA ASN A 136 29.91 31.60 -73.58
C ASN A 136 28.92 30.48 -73.28
N ARG A 137 29.02 29.33 -73.98
CA ARG A 137 28.14 28.18 -73.74
C ARG A 137 28.36 27.57 -72.36
N TYR A 138 29.61 27.45 -71.94
CA TYR A 138 29.96 26.92 -70.63
C TYR A 138 29.50 27.86 -69.49
N GLU A 139 29.82 29.14 -69.59
CA GLU A 139 29.37 30.19 -68.66
C GLU A 139 27.84 30.24 -68.57
N PHE A 140 27.13 30.16 -69.70
CA PHE A 140 25.67 30.07 -69.72
C PHE A 140 25.14 28.88 -68.91
N ASN A 141 25.68 27.68 -69.14
CA ASN A 141 25.23 26.47 -68.45
C ASN A 141 25.51 26.52 -66.94
N GLU A 142 26.69 27.02 -66.53
CA GLU A 142 27.04 27.15 -65.12
C GLU A 142 26.24 28.26 -64.43
N ARG A 143 25.89 29.34 -65.15
CA ARG A 143 24.99 30.38 -64.65
C ARG A 143 23.57 29.83 -64.40
N GLU A 144 23.04 29.01 -65.32
CA GLU A 144 21.74 28.35 -65.10
C GLU A 144 21.77 27.42 -63.89
N ARG A 145 22.84 26.64 -63.71
CA ARG A 145 23.02 25.80 -62.52
C ARG A 145 23.07 26.61 -61.23
N TYR A 146 23.80 27.72 -61.23
CA TYR A 146 23.87 28.62 -60.09
C TYR A 146 22.48 29.16 -59.70
N TYR A 147 21.68 29.60 -60.68
CA TYR A 147 20.31 30.06 -60.42
C TYR A 147 19.43 28.95 -59.84
N ASP A 148 19.52 27.73 -60.37
CA ASP A 148 18.79 26.57 -59.84
C ASP A 148 19.14 26.26 -58.39
N ASP A 149 20.43 26.31 -58.03
CA ASP A 149 20.88 26.02 -56.67
C ASP A 149 20.48 27.13 -55.68
N VAL A 150 20.57 28.41 -56.10
CA VAL A 150 20.10 29.54 -55.27
C VAL A 150 18.60 29.43 -55.01
N GLU A 151 17.81 29.15 -56.04
CA GLU A 151 16.36 29.01 -55.89
C GLU A 151 15.98 27.81 -55.03
N ARG A 152 16.67 26.66 -55.19
CA ARG A 152 16.48 25.49 -54.33
C ARG A 152 16.73 25.86 -52.87
N GLY A 153 17.84 26.54 -52.58
CA GLY A 153 18.14 27.02 -51.24
C GLY A 153 17.10 27.99 -50.69
N GLN A 154 16.52 28.86 -51.52
CA GLN A 154 15.44 29.76 -51.10
C GLN A 154 14.13 29.03 -50.79
N VAL A 155 13.78 28.01 -51.59
CA VAL A 155 12.61 27.13 -51.34
C VAL A 155 12.81 26.38 -50.02
N GLU A 156 13.96 25.74 -49.82
CA GLU A 156 14.28 25.02 -48.57
C GLU A 156 14.25 25.95 -47.35
N THR A 157 14.83 27.15 -47.47
CA THR A 157 14.80 28.16 -46.40
C THR A 157 13.38 28.60 -46.08
N ALA A 158 12.52 28.76 -47.09
CA ALA A 158 11.11 29.10 -46.86
C ALA A 158 10.36 27.96 -46.17
N MET A 159 10.58 26.71 -46.59
CA MET A 159 9.98 25.54 -45.96
C MET A 159 10.40 25.40 -44.49
N GLN A 160 11.70 25.54 -44.21
CA GLN A 160 12.23 25.53 -42.85
C GLN A 160 11.69 26.72 -42.04
N GLY A 161 11.60 27.91 -42.65
CA GLY A 161 11.01 29.08 -42.02
C GLY A 161 9.55 28.85 -41.61
N ALA A 162 8.75 28.23 -42.47
CA ALA A 162 7.37 27.86 -42.14
C ALA A 162 7.33 26.83 -41.00
N ALA A 163 8.16 25.77 -41.06
CA ALA A 163 8.20 24.74 -40.03
C ALA A 163 8.71 25.25 -38.67
N LEU A 164 9.61 26.23 -38.64
CA LEU A 164 10.08 26.87 -37.42
C LEU A 164 9.02 27.78 -36.80
N ASN A 165 8.16 28.38 -37.63
CA ASN A 165 7.06 29.24 -37.21
C ASN A 165 5.72 28.49 -37.32
N TYR A 166 5.71 27.19 -37.00
CA TYR A 166 4.56 26.31 -37.16
C TYR A 166 3.33 26.76 -36.36
N ASN A 167 3.50 27.57 -35.33
CA ASN A 167 2.42 28.08 -34.49
C ASN A 167 1.87 29.45 -34.94
N ASP A 168 2.38 30.04 -36.03
CA ASP A 168 1.98 31.35 -36.55
C ASP A 168 1.45 31.22 -38.00
N PRO A 169 0.11 31.21 -38.19
CA PRO A 169 -0.50 31.10 -39.51
C PRO A 169 -0.09 32.19 -40.51
N ASP A 170 0.15 33.42 -40.04
CA ASP A 170 0.54 34.54 -40.90
C ASP A 170 1.97 34.36 -41.42
N LYS A 171 2.87 33.85 -40.57
CA LYS A 171 4.25 33.50 -40.97
C LYS A 171 4.27 32.32 -41.92
N ILE A 172 3.48 31.28 -41.67
CA ILE A 172 3.35 30.14 -42.58
C ILE A 172 2.90 30.64 -43.96
N GLY A 173 1.84 31.44 -44.02
CA GLY A 173 1.36 32.03 -45.27
C GLY A 173 2.39 32.93 -45.96
N TYR A 174 3.18 33.69 -45.19
CA TYR A 174 4.30 34.48 -45.72
C TYR A 174 5.36 33.61 -46.40
N TYR A 175 5.81 32.55 -45.75
CA TYR A 175 6.81 31.64 -46.31
C TYR A 175 6.28 30.86 -47.52
N GLN A 176 4.99 30.48 -47.50
CA GLN A 176 4.32 29.87 -48.65
C GLN A 176 4.34 30.77 -49.88
N ARG A 177 4.00 32.05 -49.71
CA ARG A 177 4.04 33.04 -50.79
C ARG A 177 5.46 33.21 -51.31
N LYS A 178 6.45 33.35 -50.41
CA LYS A 178 7.86 33.46 -50.79
C LYS A 178 8.32 32.27 -51.64
N MET A 179 8.03 31.05 -51.20
CA MET A 179 8.33 29.82 -51.93
C MET A 179 7.65 29.79 -53.31
N THR A 180 6.37 30.13 -53.36
CA THR A 180 5.59 30.15 -54.60
C THR A 180 6.18 31.11 -55.62
N GLU A 181 6.58 32.31 -55.21
CA GLU A 181 7.19 33.30 -56.11
C GLU A 181 8.55 32.86 -56.65
N VAL A 182 9.38 32.19 -55.82
CA VAL A 182 10.64 31.58 -56.28
C VAL A 182 10.40 30.53 -57.35
N LEU A 183 9.41 29.64 -57.15
CA LEU A 183 9.07 28.60 -58.12
C LEU A 183 8.47 29.17 -59.41
N LYS A 184 7.66 30.23 -59.34
CA LYS A 184 7.15 30.93 -60.52
C LYS A 184 8.28 31.57 -61.33
N SER A 185 9.22 32.26 -60.67
CA SER A 185 10.40 32.83 -61.31
C SER A 185 11.23 31.76 -62.02
N GLN A 186 11.47 30.62 -61.34
CA GLN A 186 12.16 29.47 -61.92
C GLN A 186 11.45 28.94 -63.17
N ALA A 187 10.12 28.75 -63.09
CA ALA A 187 9.32 28.25 -64.19
C ALA A 187 9.36 29.17 -65.41
N GLN A 188 9.30 30.48 -65.21
CA GLN A 188 9.42 31.49 -66.26
C GLN A 188 10.80 31.45 -66.93
N ARG A 189 11.88 31.39 -66.14
CA ARG A 189 13.25 31.28 -66.68
C ARG A 189 13.42 30.04 -67.57
N LYS A 190 12.84 28.91 -67.14
CA LYS A 190 12.99 27.62 -67.82
C LYS A 190 11.96 27.35 -68.91
N GLY A 191 10.96 28.21 -69.08
CA GLY A 191 9.86 27.99 -70.03
C GLY A 191 9.07 26.70 -69.75
N LEU A 192 8.82 26.38 -68.47
CA LEU A 192 8.11 25.15 -68.10
C LEU A 192 6.62 25.20 -68.53
N PRO A 193 6.04 24.10 -69.05
CA PRO A 193 4.59 23.98 -69.28
C PRO A 193 3.79 24.16 -67.98
N GLU A 194 2.58 24.69 -68.09
CA GLU A 194 1.73 25.04 -66.93
C GLU A 194 1.49 23.84 -66.00
N GLU A 195 1.29 22.65 -66.55
CA GLU A 195 1.06 21.41 -65.78
C GLU A 195 2.28 21.05 -64.92
N MET A 196 3.49 21.26 -65.45
CA MET A 196 4.74 21.02 -64.72
C MET A 196 4.96 22.07 -63.63
N GLN A 197 4.50 23.31 -63.84
CA GLN A 197 4.54 24.35 -62.81
C GLN A 197 3.62 23.98 -61.64
N GLN A 198 2.37 23.60 -61.93
CA GLN A 198 1.39 23.20 -60.94
C GLN A 198 1.86 21.95 -60.16
N ALA A 199 2.42 20.95 -60.84
CA ALA A 199 2.98 19.76 -60.18
C ALA A 199 4.15 20.10 -59.24
N THR A 200 5.03 21.01 -59.67
CA THR A 200 6.18 21.48 -58.86
C THR A 200 5.70 22.24 -57.62
N LEU A 201 4.71 23.12 -57.80
CA LEU A 201 4.11 23.90 -56.72
C LEU A 201 3.38 23.00 -55.72
N LEU A 202 2.60 22.03 -56.20
CA LEU A 202 1.91 21.05 -55.36
C LEU A 202 2.91 20.27 -54.51
N LYS A 203 4.01 19.77 -55.11
CA LYS A 203 5.06 19.06 -54.39
C LYS A 203 5.72 19.93 -53.31
N ALA A 204 6.02 21.19 -53.62
CA ALA A 204 6.65 22.11 -52.67
C ALA A 204 5.70 22.51 -51.52
N ASN A 205 4.44 22.81 -51.83
CA ASN A 205 3.39 23.07 -50.83
C ASN A 205 3.17 21.85 -49.94
N SER A 206 3.13 20.66 -50.51
CA SER A 206 3.01 19.41 -49.78
C SER A 206 4.18 19.21 -48.80
N GLY A 207 5.42 19.36 -49.27
CA GLY A 207 6.60 19.25 -48.41
C GLY A 207 6.64 20.29 -47.29
N MET A 208 6.22 21.53 -47.57
CA MET A 208 6.15 22.59 -46.57
C MET A 208 5.08 22.29 -45.51
N ALA A 209 3.88 21.93 -45.96
CA ALA A 209 2.77 21.58 -45.08
C ALA A 209 3.11 20.36 -44.21
N SER A 210 3.72 19.33 -44.80
CA SER A 210 4.22 18.16 -44.06
C SER A 210 5.23 18.57 -42.98
N ALA A 211 6.20 19.42 -43.29
CA ALA A 211 7.19 19.89 -42.31
C ALA A 211 6.57 20.69 -41.16
N VAL A 212 5.60 21.57 -41.46
CA VAL A 212 4.82 22.30 -40.45
C VAL A 212 4.03 21.35 -39.57
N ILE A 213 3.31 20.40 -40.18
CA ILE A 213 2.47 19.44 -39.46
C ILE A 213 3.31 18.52 -38.59
N SER A 214 4.45 18.04 -39.06
CA SER A 214 5.37 17.23 -38.23
C SER A 214 5.76 17.95 -36.94
N ARG A 215 6.02 19.27 -37.00
CA ARG A 215 6.32 20.07 -35.80
C ARG A 215 5.09 20.30 -34.93
N MET A 216 3.92 20.52 -35.54
CA MET A 216 2.67 20.65 -34.79
C MET A 216 2.28 19.36 -34.07
N VAL A 217 2.48 18.18 -34.68
CA VAL A 217 2.13 16.88 -34.08
C VAL A 217 2.87 16.65 -32.78
N ASP A 218 4.16 16.99 -32.75
CA ASP A 218 4.99 16.86 -31.55
C ASP A 218 4.49 17.74 -30.38
N ASP A 219 3.96 18.93 -30.68
CA ASP A 219 3.45 19.88 -29.68
C ASP A 219 1.98 19.57 -29.30
N ASP A 220 1.08 19.70 -30.29
CA ASP A 220 -0.37 19.55 -30.17
C ASP A 220 -0.93 18.83 -31.41
N PRO A 221 -1.13 17.49 -31.33
CA PRO A 221 -1.60 16.71 -32.47
C PRO A 221 -3.05 17.04 -32.86
N TYR A 222 -3.85 17.65 -31.97
CA TYR A 222 -5.20 18.09 -32.30
C TYR A 222 -5.18 19.37 -33.15
N LYS A 223 -4.29 20.32 -32.84
CA LYS A 223 -4.02 21.48 -33.72
C LYS A 223 -3.42 21.05 -35.04
N ALA A 224 -2.52 20.07 -35.03
CA ALA A 224 -1.96 19.49 -36.25
C ALA A 224 -3.06 18.93 -37.16
N ARG A 225 -4.06 18.24 -36.59
CA ARG A 225 -5.25 17.75 -37.30
C ARG A 225 -6.08 18.87 -37.91
N ALA A 226 -6.32 19.93 -37.15
CA ALA A 226 -7.05 21.10 -37.64
C ALA A 226 -6.33 21.77 -38.82
N TYR A 227 -5.01 21.98 -38.72
CA TYR A 227 -4.22 22.55 -39.81
C TYR A 227 -4.16 21.62 -41.03
N PHE A 228 -3.95 20.31 -40.85
CA PHE A 228 -3.96 19.32 -41.93
C PHE A 228 -5.26 19.38 -42.74
N THR A 229 -6.41 19.52 -42.08
CA THR A 229 -7.73 19.65 -42.75
C THR A 229 -7.79 20.84 -43.70
N THR A 230 -7.09 21.93 -43.39
CA THR A 230 -7.01 23.12 -44.26
C THR A 230 -5.95 22.99 -45.35
N ALA A 231 -4.83 22.31 -45.07
CA ALA A 231 -3.71 22.19 -45.98
C ALA A 231 -3.86 21.06 -47.01
N GLN A 232 -4.69 20.04 -46.70
CA GLN A 232 -4.78 18.79 -47.48
C GLN A 232 -5.03 18.99 -48.98
N GLU A 233 -5.83 20.00 -49.37
CA GLU A 233 -6.14 20.27 -50.78
C GLU A 233 -4.89 20.67 -51.60
N GLY A 234 -3.89 21.25 -50.94
CA GLY A 234 -2.60 21.63 -51.54
C GLY A 234 -1.49 20.59 -51.38
N MET A 235 -1.83 19.36 -50.98
CA MET A 235 -0.86 18.27 -50.74
C MET A 235 -0.98 17.14 -51.76
N THR A 236 0.10 16.38 -51.92
CA THR A 236 0.06 15.14 -52.70
C THR A 236 -0.71 14.04 -51.97
N ALA A 237 -1.34 13.13 -52.71
CA ALA A 237 -2.10 12.03 -52.11
C ALA A 237 -1.23 11.13 -51.21
N GLU A 238 0.04 10.94 -51.55
CA GLU A 238 0.99 10.18 -50.74
C GLU A 238 1.23 10.88 -49.39
N ASP A 239 1.53 12.17 -49.40
CA ASP A 239 1.79 12.95 -48.19
C ASP A 239 0.54 13.06 -47.31
N GLN A 240 -0.65 13.21 -47.89
CA GLN A 240 -1.91 13.21 -47.15
C GLN A 240 -2.06 11.94 -46.30
N VAL A 241 -1.82 10.76 -46.89
CA VAL A 241 -1.91 9.48 -46.19
C VAL A 241 -0.83 9.36 -45.12
N GLN A 242 0.41 9.77 -45.41
CA GLN A 242 1.51 9.71 -44.44
C GLN A 242 1.24 10.61 -43.22
N ILE A 243 0.80 11.84 -43.45
CA ILE A 243 0.53 12.81 -42.40
C ILE A 243 -0.71 12.45 -41.57
N SER A 244 -1.81 12.00 -42.19
CA SER A 244 -2.98 11.52 -41.44
C SER A 244 -2.59 10.38 -40.49
N ARG A 245 -1.82 9.40 -40.96
CA ARG A 245 -1.35 8.28 -40.13
C ARG A 245 -0.45 8.73 -38.98
N LEU A 246 0.36 9.77 -39.19
CA LEU A 246 1.22 10.35 -38.16
C LEU A 246 0.37 11.00 -37.05
N ILE A 247 -0.57 11.87 -37.44
CA ILE A 247 -1.49 12.55 -36.51
C ILE A 247 -2.30 11.53 -35.71
N ASP A 248 -2.94 10.58 -36.40
CA ASP A 248 -3.81 9.59 -35.74
C ASP A 248 -3.04 8.70 -34.76
N ARG A 249 -1.79 8.34 -35.10
CA ARG A 249 -0.91 7.58 -34.21
C ARG A 249 -0.59 8.35 -32.94
N GLU A 250 -0.22 9.61 -33.06
CA GLU A 250 0.16 10.44 -31.92
C GLU A 250 -1.04 10.72 -31.00
N ILE A 251 -2.21 11.08 -31.56
CA ILE A 251 -3.45 11.24 -30.79
C ILE A 251 -3.75 9.95 -30.00
N LYS A 252 -3.70 8.80 -30.69
CA LYS A 252 -3.94 7.50 -30.05
C LYS A 252 -2.91 7.19 -28.97
N SER A 253 -1.64 7.54 -29.17
CA SER A 253 -0.59 7.38 -28.16
C SER A 253 -0.90 8.16 -26.89
N ARG A 254 -1.23 9.46 -27.03
CA ARG A 254 -1.56 10.34 -25.89
C ARG A 254 -2.83 9.88 -25.16
N GLU A 255 -3.84 9.42 -25.88
CA GLU A 255 -5.06 8.86 -25.27
C GLU A 255 -4.76 7.57 -24.48
N ILE A 256 -3.88 6.71 -24.99
CA ILE A 256 -3.46 5.50 -24.29
C ILE A 256 -2.67 5.86 -23.03
N GLU A 257 -1.72 6.77 -23.11
CA GLU A 257 -0.93 7.24 -21.97
C GLU A 257 -1.82 7.86 -20.90
N ALA A 258 -2.77 8.72 -21.27
CA ALA A 258 -3.74 9.30 -20.35
C ALA A 258 -4.60 8.24 -19.66
N ARG A 259 -5.09 7.24 -20.40
CA ARG A 259 -5.84 6.11 -19.83
C ARG A 259 -4.98 5.25 -18.91
N GLN A 260 -3.72 5.02 -19.27
CA GLN A 260 -2.77 4.27 -18.44
C GLN A 260 -2.49 5.00 -17.13
N MET A 261 -2.21 6.31 -17.18
CA MET A 261 -2.02 7.11 -15.97
C MET A 261 -3.27 7.11 -15.09
N GLN A 262 -4.45 7.22 -15.68
CA GLN A 262 -5.71 7.13 -14.93
C GLN A 262 -5.91 5.73 -14.31
N ALA A 263 -5.54 4.66 -15.02
CA ALA A 263 -5.61 3.30 -14.48
C ALA A 263 -4.63 3.08 -13.33
N ILE A 264 -3.42 3.63 -13.42
CA ILE A 264 -2.42 3.60 -12.33
C ILE A 264 -2.94 4.35 -11.11
N ALA A 265 -3.44 5.58 -11.27
CA ALA A 265 -4.00 6.37 -10.17
C ALA A 265 -5.16 5.63 -9.47
N ARG A 266 -6.05 4.98 -10.25
CA ARG A 266 -7.13 4.15 -9.70
C ARG A 266 -6.61 2.93 -8.94
N ALA A 267 -5.57 2.27 -9.46
CA ALA A 267 -4.98 1.10 -8.80
C ALA A 267 -4.31 1.50 -7.47
N GLU A 268 -3.51 2.56 -7.46
CA GLU A 268 -2.87 3.10 -6.25
C GLU A 268 -3.91 3.53 -5.20
N LEU A 269 -4.96 4.24 -5.62
CA LEU A 269 -6.06 4.60 -4.75
C LEU A 269 -6.76 3.36 -4.20
N SER A 270 -7.06 2.37 -5.03
CA SER A 270 -7.72 1.14 -4.61
C SER A 270 -6.90 0.38 -3.56
N THR A 271 -5.58 0.31 -3.70
CA THR A 271 -4.70 -0.29 -2.69
C THR A 271 -4.78 0.47 -1.37
N ARG A 272 -4.63 1.80 -1.39
CA ARG A 272 -4.74 2.63 -0.17
C ARG A 272 -6.10 2.51 0.50
N VAL A 273 -7.19 2.44 -0.28
CA VAL A 273 -8.54 2.22 0.24
C VAL A 273 -8.65 0.86 0.93
N SER A 274 -8.17 -0.20 0.31
CA SER A 274 -8.18 -1.55 0.90
C SER A 274 -7.39 -1.62 2.20
N ASP A 275 -6.20 -1.03 2.23
CA ASP A 275 -5.35 -1.01 3.43
C ASP A 275 -5.99 -0.20 4.55
N ALA A 276 -6.50 1.00 4.24
CA ALA A 276 -7.19 1.85 5.22
C ALA A 276 -8.45 1.16 5.77
N GLN A 277 -9.27 0.55 4.91
CA GLN A 277 -10.44 -0.21 5.34
C GLN A 277 -10.05 -1.37 6.25
N SER A 278 -8.99 -2.11 5.90
CA SER A 278 -8.51 -3.24 6.71
C SER A 278 -7.99 -2.77 8.07
N ALA A 279 -7.27 -1.65 8.12
CA ALA A 279 -6.81 -1.03 9.37
C ALA A 279 -8.00 -0.62 10.25
N TYR A 280 -8.96 0.11 9.68
CA TYR A 280 -10.16 0.56 10.39
C TYR A 280 -11.00 -0.59 10.95
N LEU A 281 -11.29 -1.61 10.14
CA LEU A 281 -12.08 -2.77 10.58
C LEU A 281 -11.33 -3.65 11.60
N SER A 282 -10.00 -3.53 11.66
CA SER A 282 -9.17 -4.18 12.68
C SER A 282 -9.02 -3.33 13.95
N GLY A 283 -9.60 -2.13 13.99
CA GLY A 283 -9.53 -1.23 15.14
C GLY A 283 -8.27 -0.35 15.20
N PHE A 284 -7.58 -0.14 14.08
CA PHE A 284 -6.42 0.75 13.98
C PHE A 284 -6.77 2.05 13.25
N ASP A 285 -5.99 3.11 13.49
CA ASP A 285 -5.96 4.30 12.65
C ASP A 285 -5.12 4.05 11.38
N PHE A 286 -5.26 4.90 10.38
CA PHE A 286 -4.48 4.85 9.15
C PHE A 286 -3.85 6.21 8.90
N GLU A 287 -2.52 6.26 8.77
CA GLU A 287 -1.74 7.51 8.78
C GLU A 287 -2.06 8.45 7.60
N ASN A 288 -2.34 7.90 6.42
CA ASN A 288 -2.58 8.69 5.20
C ASN A 288 -3.86 8.26 4.46
N PRO A 289 -5.04 8.51 5.04
CA PRO A 289 -6.29 8.04 4.48
C PRO A 289 -6.61 8.70 3.13
N PRO A 290 -7.19 7.94 2.18
CA PRO A 290 -7.75 8.49 0.94
C PRO A 290 -8.66 9.68 1.19
N SER A 291 -8.41 10.78 0.48
CA SER A 291 -9.18 12.02 0.57
C SER A 291 -10.28 12.07 -0.50
N ALA A 292 -11.30 12.93 -0.31
CA ALA A 292 -12.32 13.15 -1.34
C ALA A 292 -11.72 13.55 -2.70
N SER A 293 -10.65 14.36 -2.68
CA SER A 293 -9.92 14.75 -3.90
C SER A 293 -9.26 13.56 -4.61
N ASP A 294 -8.77 12.56 -3.88
CA ASP A 294 -8.14 11.38 -4.47
C ASP A 294 -9.17 10.59 -5.29
N PHE A 295 -10.38 10.42 -4.75
CA PHE A 295 -11.48 9.74 -5.43
C PHE A 295 -11.97 10.52 -6.64
N VAL A 296 -12.16 11.85 -6.51
CA VAL A 296 -12.59 12.71 -7.63
C VAL A 296 -11.56 12.72 -8.75
N ALA A 297 -10.26 12.77 -8.44
CA ALA A 297 -9.20 12.72 -9.44
C ALA A 297 -9.18 11.37 -10.20
N SER A 298 -9.51 10.27 -9.52
CA SER A 298 -9.44 8.92 -10.10
C SER A 298 -10.71 8.53 -10.87
N TYR A 299 -11.89 8.85 -10.34
CA TYR A 299 -13.18 8.38 -10.84
C TYR A 299 -14.08 9.50 -11.43
N GLY A 300 -13.70 10.78 -11.27
CA GLY A 300 -14.54 11.92 -11.64
C GLY A 300 -15.42 12.40 -10.48
N ALA A 301 -16.10 13.53 -10.67
CA ALA A 301 -16.80 14.23 -9.58
C ALA A 301 -17.94 13.41 -8.94
N GLU A 302 -18.78 12.79 -9.77
CA GLU A 302 -19.98 12.06 -9.30
C GLU A 302 -19.61 10.70 -8.70
N GLU A 303 -19.01 9.80 -9.49
CA GLU A 303 -18.58 8.47 -9.03
C GLU A 303 -17.56 8.56 -7.88
N GLY A 304 -16.65 9.55 -7.91
CA GLY A 304 -15.67 9.78 -6.86
C GLY A 304 -16.32 10.16 -5.52
N ALA A 305 -17.33 11.02 -5.55
CA ALA A 305 -18.05 11.42 -4.34
C ALA A 305 -18.81 10.24 -3.70
N GLU A 306 -19.47 9.41 -4.52
CA GLU A 306 -20.19 8.22 -4.04
C GLU A 306 -19.25 7.19 -3.40
N ARG A 307 -18.11 6.89 -4.06
CA ARG A 307 -17.11 5.95 -3.54
C ARG A 307 -16.47 6.47 -2.26
N TYR A 308 -16.18 7.77 -2.18
CA TYR A 308 -15.67 8.39 -0.96
C TYR A 308 -16.68 8.30 0.19
N ALA A 309 -17.97 8.53 -0.07
CA ALA A 309 -19.01 8.37 0.94
C ALA A 309 -19.07 6.93 1.50
N GLN A 310 -18.92 5.91 0.64
CA GLN A 310 -18.82 4.52 1.09
C GLN A 310 -17.55 4.24 1.93
N PHE A 311 -16.42 4.86 1.56
CA PHE A 311 -15.19 4.75 2.33
C PHE A 311 -15.32 5.38 3.72
N VAL A 312 -15.93 6.57 3.82
CA VAL A 312 -16.20 7.26 5.09
C VAL A 312 -17.04 6.41 6.03
N LYS A 313 -18.07 5.71 5.53
CA LYS A 313 -18.85 4.76 6.35
C LYS A 313 -17.96 3.70 7.03
N THR A 314 -16.92 3.22 6.35
CA THR A 314 -15.96 2.25 6.93
C THR A 314 -15.06 2.92 7.97
N GLN A 315 -14.66 4.16 7.74
CA GLN A 315 -13.88 4.97 8.68
C GLN A 315 -14.65 5.24 9.98
N ASP A 316 -15.94 5.58 9.87
CA ASP A 316 -16.82 5.81 11.01
C ASP A 316 -16.97 4.54 11.86
N ILE A 317 -17.15 3.40 11.21
CA ILE A 317 -17.20 2.09 11.88
C ILE A 317 -15.87 1.74 12.54
N GLY A 318 -14.73 2.02 11.89
CA GLY A 318 -13.43 1.83 12.53
C GLY A 318 -13.27 2.68 13.79
N THR A 319 -13.73 3.93 13.76
CA THR A 319 -13.75 4.82 14.92
C THR A 319 -14.66 4.26 16.02
N ALA A 320 -15.85 3.78 15.66
CA ALA A 320 -16.76 3.13 16.60
C ALA A 320 -16.13 1.88 17.23
N ILE A 321 -15.46 1.02 16.46
CA ILE A 321 -14.74 -0.16 16.95
C ILE A 321 -13.69 0.22 18.00
N ARG A 322 -12.96 1.33 17.80
CA ARG A 322 -11.99 1.82 18.79
C ARG A 322 -12.65 2.37 20.04
N GLN A 323 -13.77 3.09 19.89
CA GLN A 323 -14.50 3.66 21.03
C GLN A 323 -15.16 2.59 21.90
N VAL A 324 -15.76 1.55 21.29
CA VAL A 324 -16.42 0.48 22.05
C VAL A 324 -15.45 -0.30 22.94
N ALA A 325 -14.15 -0.31 22.61
CA ALA A 325 -13.13 -1.01 23.41
C ALA A 325 -12.93 -0.42 24.83
N MET A 326 -13.23 0.86 25.05
CA MET A 326 -13.10 1.48 26.39
C MET A 326 -14.38 2.19 26.85
N ALA A 327 -15.49 1.96 26.15
CA ALA A 327 -16.80 2.49 26.52
C ALA A 327 -17.44 1.66 27.66
N SER A 328 -18.26 2.32 28.48
CA SER A 328 -19.13 1.64 29.46
C SER A 328 -20.13 0.71 28.75
N PRO A 329 -20.76 -0.25 29.43
CA PRO A 329 -21.80 -1.09 28.83
C PRO A 329 -22.92 -0.27 28.16
N GLU A 330 -23.36 0.82 28.81
CA GLU A 330 -24.40 1.72 28.30
C GLU A 330 -23.91 2.48 27.06
N ASP A 331 -22.71 3.06 27.11
CA ASP A 331 -22.13 3.79 25.98
C ASP A 331 -21.86 2.86 24.78
N ARG A 332 -21.44 1.62 25.03
CA ARG A 332 -21.28 0.61 23.96
C ARG A 332 -22.60 0.32 23.26
N GLN A 333 -23.69 0.15 24.02
CA GLN A 333 -25.01 -0.06 23.44
C GLN A 333 -25.45 1.13 22.58
N GLN A 334 -25.24 2.35 23.07
CA GLN A 334 -25.57 3.57 22.30
C GLN A 334 -24.74 3.70 21.03
N LEU A 335 -23.42 3.45 21.12
CA LEU A 335 -22.52 3.47 19.97
C LEU A 335 -22.92 2.43 18.93
N VAL A 336 -23.24 1.20 19.34
CA VAL A 336 -23.70 0.16 18.43
C VAL A 336 -25.01 0.55 17.77
N GLU A 337 -26.00 1.00 18.54
CA GLU A 337 -27.34 1.34 18.02
C GLU A 337 -27.30 2.50 17.01
N GLN A 338 -26.34 3.42 17.14
CA GLN A 338 -26.12 4.51 16.18
C GLN A 338 -25.91 4.01 14.74
N PHE A 339 -25.27 2.84 14.57
CA PHE A 339 -24.95 2.25 13.28
C PHE A 339 -25.97 1.21 12.81
N ARG A 340 -27.12 1.12 13.49
CA ARG A 340 -28.18 0.18 13.10
C ARG A 340 -28.68 0.52 11.68
N PRO A 341 -28.61 -0.43 10.73
CA PRO A 341 -28.86 -0.16 9.30
C PRO A 341 -30.35 0.01 8.96
N ALA A 342 -31.26 -0.44 9.83
CA ALA A 342 -32.70 -0.23 9.69
C ALA A 342 -33.24 0.48 10.93
N LYS A 343 -33.83 1.66 10.71
CA LYS A 343 -34.47 2.47 11.76
C LYS A 343 -35.97 2.27 11.68
N ASP A 344 -36.60 1.98 12.81
CA ASP A 344 -38.04 1.72 12.91
C ASP A 344 -38.57 0.64 11.93
N GLY A 345 -37.71 -0.32 11.57
CA GLY A 345 -38.04 -1.39 10.62
C GLY A 345 -37.95 -1.00 9.14
N VAL A 346 -37.45 0.19 8.81
CA VAL A 346 -37.28 0.67 7.44
C VAL A 346 -35.80 0.65 7.05
N ALA A 347 -35.49 0.04 5.90
CA ALA A 347 -34.14 0.02 5.32
C ALA A 347 -33.98 1.17 4.31
N GLU A 348 -32.82 1.81 4.31
CA GLU A 348 -32.44 2.88 3.38
C GLU A 348 -31.51 2.36 2.26
N ASP A 349 -31.25 3.21 1.27
CA ASP A 349 -30.30 2.91 0.20
C ASP A 349 -28.91 2.62 0.77
N GLY A 350 -28.29 1.53 0.30
CA GLY A 350 -27.00 1.06 0.82
C GLY A 350 -27.08 0.10 2.01
N PHE A 351 -28.29 -0.35 2.40
CA PHE A 351 -28.52 -1.30 3.50
C PHE A 351 -27.56 -2.49 3.53
N ALA A 352 -27.22 -3.09 2.38
CA ALA A 352 -26.31 -4.24 2.34
C ALA A 352 -24.91 -3.93 2.88
N VAL A 353 -24.37 -2.75 2.58
CA VAL A 353 -23.06 -2.29 3.09
C VAL A 353 -23.18 -1.96 4.57
N ASP A 354 -24.23 -1.23 4.95
CA ASP A 354 -24.44 -0.80 6.33
C ASP A 354 -24.68 -2.00 7.25
N ALA A 355 -25.44 -2.99 6.82
CA ALA A 355 -25.67 -4.24 7.56
C ALA A 355 -24.39 -5.06 7.73
N LYS A 356 -23.52 -5.10 6.71
CA LYS A 356 -22.22 -5.77 6.81
C LYS A 356 -21.33 -5.07 7.84
N LEU A 357 -21.21 -3.74 7.75
CA LEU A 357 -20.39 -2.95 8.66
C LEU A 357 -20.92 -3.01 10.11
N TYR A 358 -22.23 -2.91 10.29
CA TYR A 358 -22.89 -3.11 11.58
C TYR A 358 -22.60 -4.49 12.17
N GLY A 359 -22.68 -5.55 11.35
CA GLY A 359 -22.28 -6.89 11.76
C GLY A 359 -20.81 -6.99 12.20
N THR A 360 -19.90 -6.28 11.52
CA THR A 360 -18.50 -6.19 11.95
C THR A 360 -18.35 -5.48 13.29
N LEU A 361 -19.09 -4.38 13.52
CA LEU A 361 -19.09 -3.68 14.81
C LEU A 361 -19.61 -4.58 15.93
N LEU A 362 -20.73 -5.30 15.71
CA LEU A 362 -21.29 -6.25 16.68
C LEU A 362 -20.30 -7.37 17.03
N ASN A 363 -19.67 -7.98 16.03
CA ASN A 363 -18.69 -9.05 16.24
C ASN A 363 -17.48 -8.54 17.02
N SER A 364 -16.99 -7.33 16.70
CA SER A 364 -15.90 -6.68 17.43
C SER A 364 -16.29 -6.40 18.89
N ALA A 365 -17.48 -5.86 19.13
CA ALA A 365 -17.99 -5.60 20.48
C ALA A 365 -18.13 -6.89 21.30
N SER A 366 -18.65 -7.97 20.69
CA SER A 366 -18.76 -9.28 21.33
C SER A 366 -17.39 -9.84 21.72
N ARG A 367 -16.43 -9.85 20.79
CA ARG A 367 -15.06 -10.31 21.04
C ARG A 367 -14.39 -9.51 22.16
N LEU A 368 -14.53 -8.18 22.13
CA LEU A 368 -14.00 -7.30 23.17
C LEU A 368 -14.65 -7.58 24.54
N GLY A 369 -15.94 -7.92 24.56
CA GLY A 369 -16.63 -8.38 25.77
C GLY A 369 -16.06 -9.68 26.32
N GLU A 370 -15.77 -10.66 25.46
CA GLU A 370 -15.14 -11.93 25.84
C GLU A 370 -13.70 -11.74 26.37
N GLU A 371 -12.91 -10.87 25.74
CA GLU A 371 -11.57 -10.51 26.22
C GLU A 371 -11.65 -9.86 27.61
N LEU A 372 -12.58 -8.91 27.81
CA LEU A 372 -12.80 -8.27 29.11
C LEU A 372 -13.28 -9.28 30.15
N GLN A 373 -14.15 -10.22 29.81
CA GLN A 373 -14.65 -11.21 30.77
C GLN A 373 -13.57 -12.23 31.18
N SER A 374 -12.75 -12.68 30.22
CA SER A 374 -11.72 -13.70 30.47
C SER A 374 -10.56 -13.17 31.31
N ASP A 375 -10.01 -12.01 30.93
CA ASP A 375 -8.90 -11.37 31.63
C ASP A 375 -9.05 -9.84 31.65
N PRO A 376 -9.92 -9.32 32.54
CA PRO A 376 -10.20 -7.89 32.58
C PRO A 376 -8.97 -7.05 32.98
N ALA A 377 -8.03 -7.62 33.74
CA ALA A 377 -6.79 -6.94 34.08
C ALA A 377 -5.90 -6.75 32.84
N THR A 378 -5.68 -7.81 32.05
CA THR A 378 -4.91 -7.71 30.79
C THR A 378 -5.61 -6.81 29.78
N TYR A 379 -6.94 -6.89 29.70
CA TYR A 379 -7.74 -6.08 28.78
C TYR A 379 -7.51 -4.59 28.97
N VAL A 380 -7.63 -4.13 30.22
CA VAL A 380 -7.59 -2.72 30.57
C VAL A 380 -6.16 -2.20 30.61
N ILE A 381 -5.19 -2.96 31.16
CA ILE A 381 -3.80 -2.50 31.23
C ILE A 381 -3.22 -2.24 29.83
N GLY A 382 -3.62 -3.02 28.82
CA GLY A 382 -3.18 -2.82 27.44
C GLY A 382 -3.82 -1.63 26.72
N ARG A 383 -4.86 -1.02 27.29
CA ARG A 383 -5.68 0.01 26.61
C ARG A 383 -5.82 1.33 27.37
N SER A 384 -5.49 1.34 28.66
CA SER A 384 -5.53 2.54 29.51
C SER A 384 -4.12 3.04 29.78
N PRO A 385 -3.69 4.16 29.15
CA PRO A 385 -2.38 4.77 29.43
C PRO A 385 -2.20 5.16 30.89
N LEU A 386 -3.30 5.56 31.56
CA LEU A 386 -3.31 5.90 32.98
C LEU A 386 -2.94 4.69 33.84
N LEU A 387 -3.48 3.51 33.53
CA LEU A 387 -3.18 2.30 34.27
C LEU A 387 -1.82 1.73 33.94
N MET A 388 -1.34 1.86 32.70
CA MET A 388 0.06 1.52 32.37
C MET A 388 1.02 2.33 33.24
N LYS A 389 0.77 3.64 33.39
CA LYS A 389 1.57 4.50 34.24
C LYS A 389 1.47 4.11 35.73
N ALA A 390 0.25 3.86 36.22
CA ALA A 390 0.06 3.44 37.61
C ALA A 390 0.75 2.10 37.93
N ALA A 391 0.78 1.16 36.97
CA ALA A 391 1.48 -0.11 37.11
C ALA A 391 3.01 0.08 37.16
N GLU A 392 3.54 1.00 36.36
CA GLU A 392 4.97 1.37 36.41
C GLU A 392 5.34 1.96 37.77
N GLU A 393 4.53 2.89 38.30
CA GLU A 393 4.75 3.48 39.63
C GLU A 393 4.66 2.43 40.75
N ALA A 394 3.67 1.52 40.68
CA ALA A 394 3.50 0.42 41.63
C ALA A 394 4.67 -0.58 41.61
N SER A 395 5.43 -0.68 40.50
CA SER A 395 6.59 -1.56 40.39
C SER A 395 7.75 -1.20 41.33
N SER A 396 7.76 0.05 41.85
CA SER A 396 8.74 0.51 42.84
C SER A 396 8.58 -0.16 44.22
N GLY A 397 7.44 -0.79 44.49
CA GLY A 397 7.12 -1.40 45.78
C GLY A 397 6.65 -0.40 46.85
N ASP A 398 6.44 0.88 46.51
CA ASP A 398 5.83 1.85 47.43
C ASP A 398 4.36 1.45 47.74
N PRO A 399 3.99 1.24 49.02
CA PRO A 399 2.64 0.82 49.39
C PRO A 399 1.54 1.77 48.89
N ALA A 400 1.80 3.08 48.84
CA ALA A 400 0.83 4.05 48.34
C ALA A 400 0.60 3.91 46.83
N ALA A 401 1.66 3.67 46.06
CA ALA A 401 1.57 3.45 44.62
C ALA A 401 0.85 2.13 44.29
N VAL A 402 1.11 1.05 45.04
CA VAL A 402 0.40 -0.23 44.86
C VAL A 402 -1.09 -0.08 45.17
N GLU A 403 -1.44 0.68 46.22
CA GLU A 403 -2.83 0.97 46.56
C GLU A 403 -3.54 1.78 45.47
N ALA A 404 -2.88 2.82 44.94
CA ALA A 404 -3.41 3.64 43.87
C ALA A 404 -3.65 2.82 42.59
N TYR A 405 -2.69 1.97 42.21
CA TYR A 405 -2.84 1.02 41.11
C TYR A 405 -4.03 0.08 41.34
N ALA A 406 -4.11 -0.56 42.51
CA ALA A 406 -5.18 -1.50 42.80
C ALA A 406 -6.57 -0.86 42.72
N THR A 407 -6.71 0.35 43.28
CA THR A 407 -7.96 1.11 43.26
C THR A 407 -8.36 1.48 41.83
N ALA A 408 -7.43 2.03 41.05
CA ALA A 408 -7.68 2.41 39.67
C ALA A 408 -8.00 1.19 38.79
N MET A 409 -7.31 0.07 39.00
CA MET A 409 -7.46 -1.14 38.21
C MET A 409 -8.85 -1.74 38.37
N ILE A 410 -9.34 -1.84 39.61
CA ILE A 410 -10.69 -2.35 39.90
C ILE A 410 -11.75 -1.38 39.42
N ALA A 411 -11.60 -0.08 39.70
CA ALA A 411 -12.57 0.93 39.29
C ALA A 411 -12.77 0.97 37.77
N GLU A 412 -11.69 0.88 36.99
CA GLU A 412 -11.78 0.91 35.53
C GLU A 412 -12.45 -0.35 34.96
N GLN A 413 -12.15 -1.52 35.53
CA GLN A 413 -12.82 -2.76 35.14
C GLN A 413 -14.31 -2.74 35.48
N GLN A 414 -14.69 -2.19 36.64
CA GLN A 414 -16.09 -2.01 37.03
C GLN A 414 -16.81 -1.02 36.11
N ARG A 415 -16.17 0.10 35.76
CA ARG A 415 -16.70 1.07 34.78
C ARG A 415 -16.98 0.43 33.43
N LEU A 416 -16.15 -0.53 33.02
CA LEU A 416 -16.31 -1.29 31.79
C LEU A 416 -17.29 -2.47 31.91
N GLY A 417 -17.84 -2.72 33.10
CA GLY A 417 -18.80 -3.81 33.35
C GLY A 417 -18.16 -5.20 33.44
N ALA A 418 -16.90 -5.32 33.85
CA ALA A 418 -16.29 -6.61 34.13
C ALA A 418 -17.02 -7.32 35.29
N PRO A 419 -17.50 -8.57 35.13
CA PRO A 419 -18.29 -9.25 36.15
C PRO A 419 -17.45 -9.62 37.39
N GLU A 420 -16.18 -9.95 37.20
CA GLU A 420 -15.24 -10.25 38.28
C GLU A 420 -13.94 -9.45 38.05
N PRO A 421 -13.84 -8.25 38.64
CA PRO A 421 -12.64 -7.42 38.52
C PRO A 421 -11.40 -8.10 39.10
N LYS A 422 -10.26 -8.03 38.39
CA LYS A 422 -9.00 -8.65 38.76
C LYS A 422 -7.85 -7.65 38.96
N LEU A 423 -7.01 -7.83 39.99
CA LEU A 423 -5.81 -7.02 40.19
C LEU A 423 -4.61 -7.53 39.38
N LEU A 424 -4.52 -8.86 39.22
CA LEU A 424 -3.47 -9.51 38.46
C LEU A 424 -3.96 -9.88 37.07
N THR A 425 -3.11 -9.64 36.07
CA THR A 425 -3.25 -10.28 34.75
C THR A 425 -3.11 -11.80 34.88
N SER A 426 -3.72 -12.56 33.97
CA SER A 426 -3.58 -14.03 33.95
C SER A 426 -2.12 -14.46 33.86
N ARG A 427 -1.29 -13.68 33.14
CA ARG A 427 0.15 -13.89 33.02
C ARG A 427 0.87 -13.66 34.34
N GLN A 428 0.58 -12.58 35.06
CA GLN A 428 1.15 -12.33 36.39
C GLN A 428 0.77 -13.44 37.37
N ALA A 429 -0.52 -13.81 37.41
CA ALA A 429 -1.00 -14.90 38.26
C ALA A 429 -0.30 -16.24 37.92
N ALA A 430 -0.10 -16.54 36.63
CA ALA A 430 0.64 -17.73 36.21
C ALA A 430 2.13 -17.66 36.58
N SER A 431 2.79 -16.49 36.48
CA SER A 431 4.19 -16.35 36.90
C SER A 431 4.37 -16.49 38.42
N ILE A 432 3.41 -16.01 39.21
CA ILE A 432 3.42 -16.19 40.66
C ILE A 432 3.25 -17.68 40.99
N ALA A 433 2.30 -18.36 40.35
CA ALA A 433 2.11 -19.81 40.52
C ALA A 433 3.37 -20.61 40.15
N ALA A 434 3.99 -20.29 39.00
CA ALA A 434 5.22 -20.95 38.56
C ALA A 434 6.43 -20.71 39.49
N ALA A 435 6.44 -19.61 40.25
CA ALA A 435 7.47 -19.37 41.27
C ALA A 435 7.41 -20.41 42.42
N PHE A 436 6.25 -21.04 42.62
CA PHE A 436 6.12 -22.16 43.55
C PHE A 436 6.51 -23.52 42.94
N GLU A 437 6.59 -23.64 41.61
CA GLU A 437 6.93 -24.88 40.88
C GLU A 437 8.42 -24.98 40.49
N ASN A 438 9.05 -23.88 40.06
CA ASN A 438 10.38 -23.86 39.42
C ASN A 438 11.58 -23.75 40.38
N THR A 439 11.63 -24.56 41.43
CA THR A 439 12.88 -24.74 42.20
C THR A 439 13.30 -26.20 42.13
N GLU A 440 14.52 -26.47 41.66
CA GLU A 440 15.16 -27.81 41.66
C GLU A 440 15.21 -28.44 43.07
N ASP A 441 14.92 -27.66 44.12
CA ASP A 441 14.68 -28.05 45.52
C ASP A 441 13.22 -27.81 45.99
N GLY A 442 12.23 -28.08 45.14
CA GLY A 442 10.83 -28.35 45.52
C GLY A 442 10.12 -27.33 46.43
N GLY A 443 10.14 -26.03 46.14
CA GLY A 443 9.25 -25.07 46.82
C GLY A 443 9.75 -24.52 48.17
N SER A 444 11.08 -24.55 48.38
CA SER A 444 11.75 -24.12 49.61
C SER A 444 11.79 -22.59 49.83
N ASN A 445 10.66 -21.88 49.67
CA ASN A 445 10.42 -20.50 50.12
C ASN A 445 8.94 -20.06 50.04
N ALA A 446 7.97 -20.99 50.00
CA ALA A 446 6.54 -20.64 49.86
C ALA A 446 6.05 -19.61 50.90
N ALA A 447 6.52 -19.72 52.16
CA ALA A 447 6.24 -18.73 53.19
C ALA A 447 6.82 -17.34 52.88
N GLN A 448 8.06 -17.27 52.40
CA GLN A 448 8.71 -16.00 52.06
C GLN A 448 8.03 -15.34 50.86
N VAL A 449 7.68 -16.10 49.82
CA VAL A 449 6.99 -15.57 48.63
C VAL A 449 5.63 -15.02 49.02
N ILE A 450 4.88 -15.74 49.85
CA ILE A 450 3.56 -15.29 50.31
C ILE A 450 3.70 -14.06 51.22
N GLU A 451 4.66 -14.05 52.14
CA GLU A 451 4.93 -12.90 53.01
C GLU A 451 5.29 -11.65 52.19
N GLN A 452 6.13 -11.79 51.16
CA GLN A 452 6.45 -10.69 50.24
C GLN A 452 5.22 -10.18 49.50
N LEU A 453 4.37 -11.07 48.99
CA LEU A 453 3.13 -10.68 48.33
C LEU A 453 2.13 -10.03 49.30
N GLN A 454 2.02 -10.52 50.53
CA GLN A 454 1.20 -9.92 51.58
C GLN A 454 1.68 -8.50 51.91
N GLN A 455 2.99 -8.29 52.03
CA GLN A 455 3.58 -6.97 52.26
C GLN A 455 3.35 -6.02 51.07
N GLN A 456 3.53 -6.52 49.84
CA GLN A 456 3.33 -5.72 48.64
C GLN A 456 1.88 -5.28 48.47
N TRP A 457 0.93 -6.21 48.58
CA TRP A 457 -0.48 -5.96 48.30
C TRP A 457 -1.25 -5.41 49.50
N GLY A 458 -0.72 -5.58 50.72
CA GLY A 458 -1.30 -5.07 51.95
C GLY A 458 -2.78 -5.43 52.08
N LYS A 459 -3.65 -4.42 52.22
CA LYS A 459 -5.10 -4.60 52.30
C LYS A 459 -5.74 -5.26 51.08
N ASN A 460 -5.07 -5.24 49.93
CA ASN A 460 -5.55 -5.86 48.69
C ASN A 460 -5.13 -7.33 48.55
N TRP A 461 -4.32 -7.85 49.49
CA TRP A 461 -3.91 -9.26 49.51
C TRP A 461 -5.08 -10.24 49.40
N PRO A 462 -6.22 -10.08 50.10
CA PRO A 462 -7.34 -11.01 49.98
C PRO A 462 -7.85 -11.16 48.55
N THR A 463 -7.93 -10.05 47.79
CA THR A 463 -8.35 -10.04 46.38
C THR A 463 -7.33 -10.75 45.50
N VAL A 464 -6.04 -10.50 45.72
CA VAL A 464 -4.95 -11.18 44.98
C VAL A 464 -4.90 -12.67 45.29
N TYR A 465 -4.98 -13.01 46.57
CA TYR A 465 -4.97 -14.39 47.04
C TYR A 465 -6.13 -15.19 46.44
N LYS A 466 -7.36 -14.64 46.43
CA LYS A 466 -8.53 -15.26 45.76
C LYS A 466 -8.25 -15.62 44.30
N GLN A 467 -7.52 -14.78 43.56
CA GLN A 467 -7.15 -15.04 42.16
C GLN A 467 -6.09 -16.13 41.98
N LEU A 468 -5.31 -16.38 43.02
CA LEU A 468 -4.22 -17.37 43.00
C LEU A 468 -4.67 -18.74 43.53
N GLN A 469 -5.74 -18.83 44.32
CA GLN A 469 -6.17 -20.04 45.03
C GLN A 469 -6.14 -21.32 44.18
N ASP A 470 -6.69 -21.30 42.97
CA ASP A 470 -6.75 -22.50 42.11
C ASP A 470 -5.39 -22.93 41.53
N LYS A 471 -4.40 -22.02 41.56
CA LYS A 471 -3.07 -22.20 40.96
C LYS A 471 -1.98 -22.49 42.00
N LEU A 472 -2.23 -22.23 43.28
CA LEU A 472 -1.23 -22.43 44.33
C LEU A 472 -1.14 -23.92 44.74
N PRO A 473 0.06 -24.44 45.03
CA PRO A 473 0.20 -25.76 45.66
C PRO A 473 -0.33 -25.76 47.09
N GLY A 474 -0.65 -26.94 47.64
CA GLY A 474 -1.33 -27.10 48.94
C GLY A 474 -0.69 -26.31 50.09
N ALA A 475 0.62 -26.46 50.30
CA ALA A 475 1.33 -25.72 51.35
C ALA A 475 1.23 -24.18 51.16
N ALA A 476 1.34 -23.68 49.93
CA ALA A 476 1.23 -22.25 49.63
C ALA A 476 -0.21 -21.74 49.81
N LEU A 477 -1.21 -22.53 49.40
CA LEU A 477 -2.62 -22.23 49.65
C LEU A 477 -2.85 -22.01 51.14
N VAL A 478 -2.39 -22.94 51.97
CA VAL A 478 -2.56 -22.88 53.42
C VAL A 478 -1.83 -21.69 54.03
N ILE A 479 -0.57 -21.47 53.68
CA ILE A 479 0.19 -20.32 54.18
C ILE A 479 -0.52 -19.00 53.83
N GLY A 480 -0.98 -18.87 52.57
CA GLY A 480 -1.61 -17.66 52.05
C GLY A 480 -2.96 -17.34 52.70
N SER A 481 -3.63 -18.35 53.26
CA SER A 481 -4.85 -18.18 54.04
C SER A 481 -4.61 -17.58 55.44
N GLY A 482 -3.36 -17.27 55.82
CA GLY A 482 -3.03 -16.54 57.05
C GLY A 482 -2.89 -17.42 58.29
N VAL A 483 -2.21 -18.57 58.20
CA VAL A 483 -1.79 -19.34 59.39
C VAL A 483 -0.73 -18.57 60.20
N ASP A 484 -0.53 -18.93 61.46
CA ASP A 484 0.48 -18.31 62.31
C ASP A 484 1.92 -18.52 61.76
N GLN A 485 2.85 -17.67 62.18
CA GLN A 485 4.22 -17.66 61.66
C GLN A 485 4.96 -19.00 61.88
N GLN A 486 4.72 -19.70 62.98
CA GLN A 486 5.36 -20.97 63.28
C GLN A 486 4.83 -22.09 62.38
N THR A 487 3.51 -22.13 62.17
CA THR A 487 2.87 -23.05 61.23
C THR A 487 3.31 -22.77 59.80
N ALA A 488 3.33 -21.50 59.37
CA ALA A 488 3.81 -21.10 58.05
C ALA A 488 5.26 -21.53 57.81
N ALA A 489 6.16 -21.30 58.78
CA ALA A 489 7.56 -21.72 58.70
C ALA A 489 7.70 -23.24 58.63
N THR A 490 6.84 -23.99 59.32
CA THR A 490 6.85 -25.45 59.29
C THR A 490 6.36 -25.98 57.94
N LEU A 491 5.24 -25.46 57.43
CA LEU A 491 4.71 -25.82 56.11
C LEU A 491 5.70 -25.51 54.98
N ALA A 492 6.35 -24.36 55.02
CA ALA A 492 7.36 -23.99 54.02
C ALA A 492 8.58 -24.91 54.07
N ARG A 493 9.02 -25.30 55.27
CA ARG A 493 10.15 -26.23 55.46
C ARG A 493 9.86 -27.63 54.95
N ILE A 494 8.63 -28.11 55.10
CA ILE A 494 8.24 -29.46 54.66
C ILE A 494 7.71 -29.50 53.23
N ALA A 495 7.49 -28.36 52.58
CA ALA A 495 6.86 -28.25 51.26
C ALA A 495 7.52 -29.17 50.20
N SER A 496 8.85 -29.21 50.17
CA SER A 496 9.65 -30.04 49.24
C SER A 496 9.71 -31.53 49.61
N THR A 497 9.35 -31.86 50.86
CA THR A 497 9.51 -33.21 51.39
C THR A 497 8.29 -34.06 51.03
N LYS A 498 8.50 -35.25 50.47
CA LYS A 498 7.40 -36.19 50.22
C LYS A 498 6.79 -36.64 51.53
N THR A 499 5.48 -36.87 51.56
CA THR A 499 4.80 -37.33 52.79
C THR A 499 5.37 -38.65 53.33
N ALA A 500 5.89 -39.52 52.46
CA ALA A 500 6.58 -40.75 52.89
C ALA A 500 7.89 -40.47 53.65
N ASP A 501 8.64 -39.45 53.23
CA ASP A 501 9.91 -39.07 53.85
C ASP A 501 9.66 -38.40 55.22
N LEU A 502 8.54 -37.69 55.39
CA LEU A 502 8.10 -37.15 56.69
C LEU A 502 7.78 -38.25 57.73
N LYS A 503 7.49 -39.47 57.28
CA LYS A 503 7.23 -40.62 58.17
C LYS A 503 8.51 -41.33 58.59
N VAL A 504 9.65 -41.04 57.94
CA VAL A 504 10.91 -41.71 58.24
C VAL A 504 11.34 -41.35 59.66
N GLY A 505 11.52 -42.38 60.50
CA GLY A 505 11.88 -42.23 61.91
C GLY A 505 10.68 -42.14 62.88
N LEU A 506 9.44 -42.12 62.37
CA LEU A 506 8.23 -42.25 63.20
C LEU A 506 7.79 -43.71 63.31
N ASP A 507 7.20 -44.10 64.44
CA ASP A 507 6.63 -45.45 64.59
C ASP A 507 5.39 -45.62 63.68
N SER A 508 5.27 -46.79 63.05
CA SER A 508 4.16 -47.06 62.14
C SER A 508 2.79 -47.02 62.83
N THR A 509 2.73 -47.41 64.12
CA THR A 509 1.54 -47.33 64.97
C THR A 509 1.20 -45.88 65.24
N ASP A 510 2.18 -45.06 65.61
CA ASP A 510 2.01 -43.63 65.85
C ASP A 510 1.51 -42.88 64.60
N THR A 511 2.04 -43.22 63.41
CA THR A 511 1.57 -42.59 62.16
C THR A 511 0.15 -43.00 61.78
N LYS A 512 -0.28 -44.22 62.17
CA LYS A 512 -1.66 -44.68 62.02
C LYS A 512 -2.57 -43.96 63.02
N ASP A 513 -2.18 -43.89 64.28
CA ASP A 513 -2.94 -43.23 65.33
C ASP A 513 -3.16 -41.74 65.02
N ALA A 514 -2.13 -41.06 64.48
CA ALA A 514 -2.27 -39.69 64.00
C ALA A 514 -3.28 -39.59 62.84
N LYS A 515 -3.26 -40.53 61.90
CA LYS A 515 -4.19 -40.53 60.75
C LYS A 515 -5.63 -40.79 61.20
N ASP A 516 -5.84 -41.73 62.12
CA ASP A 516 -7.15 -42.05 62.67
C ASP A 516 -7.69 -40.84 63.48
N ALA A 517 -6.85 -40.22 64.30
CA ALA A 517 -7.20 -38.99 65.03
C ALA A 517 -7.50 -37.82 64.09
N LEU A 518 -6.76 -37.66 62.98
CA LEU A 518 -7.01 -36.60 62.01
C LEU A 518 -8.34 -36.82 61.26
N ASN A 519 -8.66 -38.06 60.89
CA ASN A 519 -9.94 -38.39 60.27
C ASN A 519 -11.11 -38.03 61.18
N GLU A 520 -11.01 -38.35 62.47
CA GLU A 520 -12.00 -38.00 63.48
C GLU A 520 -12.10 -36.48 63.66
N GLY A 521 -10.95 -35.81 63.89
CA GLY A 521 -10.89 -34.38 64.16
C GLY A 521 -11.32 -33.48 63.01
N MET A 522 -11.20 -33.95 61.76
CA MET A 522 -11.58 -33.18 60.56
C MET A 522 -13.00 -33.52 60.05
N ALA A 523 -13.72 -34.45 60.68
CA ALA A 523 -15.01 -34.93 60.20
C ALA A 523 -16.08 -33.82 60.15
N GLU A 524 -16.15 -33.00 61.19
CA GLU A 524 -17.09 -31.87 61.27
C GLU A 524 -16.75 -30.82 60.20
N PHE A 525 -15.47 -30.50 60.03
CA PHE A 525 -15.03 -29.59 58.97
C PHE A 525 -15.38 -30.11 57.57
N ARG A 526 -15.19 -31.41 57.32
CA ARG A 526 -15.61 -32.05 56.05
C ARG A 526 -17.11 -31.83 55.81
N ASN A 527 -17.93 -31.96 56.86
CA ASN A 527 -19.37 -31.75 56.75
C ASN A 527 -19.72 -30.32 56.34
N THR A 528 -18.97 -29.31 56.82
CA THR A 528 -19.19 -27.90 56.40
C THR A 528 -18.85 -27.60 54.94
N LEU A 529 -18.12 -28.50 54.29
CA LEU A 529 -17.77 -28.42 52.87
C LEU A 529 -18.68 -29.32 52.02
N ALA A 530 -19.54 -30.13 52.63
CA ALA A 530 -20.48 -30.99 51.93
C ALA A 530 -21.53 -30.13 51.19
N GLY A 531 -21.67 -30.33 49.89
CA GLY A 531 -22.57 -29.54 49.05
C GLY A 531 -22.00 -28.21 48.55
N GLN A 532 -20.85 -27.76 49.08
CA GLN A 532 -20.14 -26.60 48.53
C GLN A 532 -19.46 -26.97 47.21
N VAL A 533 -19.64 -26.14 46.18
CA VAL A 533 -18.91 -26.29 44.91
C VAL A 533 -17.40 -26.19 45.19
N GLY A 534 -16.64 -27.21 44.78
CA GLY A 534 -15.20 -27.30 45.06
C GLY A 534 -14.84 -27.76 46.48
N GLY A 535 -15.83 -28.01 47.36
CA GLY A 535 -15.62 -28.38 48.76
C GLY A 535 -14.72 -29.61 48.96
N GLU A 536 -14.86 -30.64 48.12
CA GLU A 536 -14.02 -31.86 48.19
C GLU A 536 -12.54 -31.56 47.90
N ARG A 537 -12.25 -30.65 46.96
CA ARG A 537 -10.88 -30.21 46.65
C ARG A 537 -10.30 -29.42 47.82
N THR A 538 -11.08 -28.51 48.39
CA THR A 538 -10.67 -27.73 49.57
C THR A 538 -10.39 -28.66 50.75
N PHE A 539 -11.29 -29.61 51.03
CA PHE A 539 -11.12 -30.58 52.10
C PHE A 539 -9.87 -31.43 51.89
N SER A 540 -9.70 -32.05 50.71
CA SER A 540 -8.56 -32.93 50.44
C SER A 540 -7.23 -32.18 50.54
N THR A 541 -7.17 -30.91 50.09
CA THR A 541 -5.98 -30.08 50.22
C THR A 541 -5.65 -29.80 51.68
N LEU A 542 -6.62 -29.31 52.46
CA LEU A 542 -6.42 -29.02 53.89
C LEU A 542 -6.11 -30.26 54.71
N TYR A 543 -6.77 -31.38 54.41
CA TYR A 543 -6.51 -32.66 55.06
C TYR A 543 -5.08 -33.15 54.79
N ASN A 544 -4.62 -33.10 53.54
CA ASN A 544 -3.27 -33.52 53.18
C ASN A 544 -2.20 -32.65 53.85
N GLU A 545 -2.39 -31.33 53.90
CA GLU A 545 -1.46 -30.44 54.60
C GLU A 545 -1.52 -30.60 56.12
N ALA A 546 -2.71 -30.88 56.70
CA ALA A 546 -2.85 -31.22 58.11
C ALA A 546 -2.12 -32.51 58.47
N GLU A 547 -2.22 -33.56 57.63
CA GLU A 547 -1.49 -34.82 57.81
C GLU A 547 0.02 -34.58 57.78
N ARG A 548 0.51 -33.82 56.80
CA ARG A 548 1.94 -33.48 56.67
C ARG A 548 2.44 -32.66 57.86
N LEU A 549 1.65 -31.70 58.32
CA LEU A 549 1.97 -30.86 59.47
C LEU A 549 2.00 -31.67 60.78
N ALA A 550 1.06 -32.59 60.97
CA ALA A 550 1.05 -33.51 62.10
C ALA A 550 2.34 -34.37 62.13
N TYR A 551 2.75 -34.95 61.01
CA TYR A 551 4.02 -35.69 60.95
C TYR A 551 5.24 -34.82 61.23
N ALA A 552 5.24 -33.56 60.76
CA ALA A 552 6.31 -32.61 61.06
C ALA A 552 6.39 -32.27 62.56
N TYR A 553 5.26 -32.18 63.27
CA TYR A 553 5.23 -31.99 64.72
C TYR A 553 5.61 -33.26 65.48
N MET A 554 5.22 -34.44 64.99
CA MET A 554 5.67 -35.72 65.56
C MET A 554 7.19 -35.88 65.47
N GLY A 555 7.80 -35.49 64.35
CA GLY A 555 9.27 -35.44 64.21
C GLY A 555 9.95 -34.46 65.17
N GLN A 556 9.21 -33.51 65.74
CA GLN A 556 9.67 -32.60 66.80
C GLN A 556 9.42 -33.16 68.22
N GLY A 557 8.99 -34.41 68.34
CA GLY A 557 8.75 -35.11 69.60
C GLY A 557 7.34 -34.95 70.18
N LYS A 558 6.37 -34.45 69.40
CA LYS A 558 4.95 -34.43 69.82
C LYS A 558 4.32 -35.81 69.67
N GLY A 559 3.40 -36.16 70.58
CA GLY A 559 2.59 -37.38 70.45
C GLY A 559 1.61 -37.28 69.26
N PRO A 560 1.12 -38.41 68.74
CA PRO A 560 0.23 -38.43 67.57
C PRO A 560 -0.99 -37.51 67.69
N ARG A 561 -1.72 -37.59 68.81
CA ARG A 561 -2.92 -36.78 69.04
C ARG A 561 -2.61 -35.30 69.23
N ASP A 562 -1.58 -34.97 70.01
CA ASP A 562 -1.17 -33.58 70.23
C ASP A 562 -0.72 -32.92 68.92
N ALA A 563 -0.03 -33.66 68.06
CA ALA A 563 0.40 -33.19 66.75
C ALA A 563 -0.78 -32.89 65.81
N VAL A 564 -1.80 -33.76 65.82
CA VAL A 564 -3.04 -33.56 65.06
C VAL A 564 -3.83 -32.36 65.58
N GLU A 565 -3.97 -32.23 66.90
CA GLU A 565 -4.65 -31.07 67.51
C GLU A 565 -3.96 -29.75 67.15
N LEU A 566 -2.62 -29.70 67.17
CA LEU A 566 -1.88 -28.51 66.72
C LEU A 566 -2.13 -28.20 65.24
N ALA A 567 -2.15 -29.22 64.37
CA ALA A 567 -2.40 -29.04 62.94
C ALA A 567 -3.84 -28.57 62.68
N LYS A 568 -4.83 -29.22 63.29
CA LYS A 568 -6.25 -28.87 63.18
C LYS A 568 -6.49 -27.45 63.69
N LYS A 569 -5.93 -27.10 64.84
CA LYS A 569 -6.05 -25.77 65.43
C LYS A 569 -5.60 -24.69 64.46
N ALA A 570 -4.39 -24.83 63.90
CA ALA A 570 -3.82 -23.82 63.02
C ALA A 570 -4.56 -23.69 61.67
N LEU A 571 -5.09 -24.80 61.15
CA LEU A 571 -5.71 -24.85 59.82
C LEU A 571 -7.20 -24.52 59.85
N ILE A 572 -7.90 -24.94 60.90
CA ILE A 572 -9.36 -24.89 61.00
C ILE A 572 -9.79 -24.06 62.20
N ASP A 573 -9.46 -24.49 63.42
CA ASP A 573 -10.11 -23.95 64.62
C ASP A 573 -9.72 -22.50 64.94
N ASP A 574 -8.57 -22.01 64.46
CA ASP A 574 -8.19 -20.60 64.59
C ASP A 574 -8.85 -19.70 63.54
N LYS A 575 -9.44 -20.28 62.49
CA LYS A 575 -10.02 -19.55 61.36
C LYS A 575 -11.53 -19.57 61.35
N TYR A 576 -12.11 -20.67 61.80
CA TYR A 576 -13.54 -20.91 61.69
C TYR A 576 -14.13 -21.36 63.01
N THR A 577 -15.39 -21.00 63.22
CA THR A 577 -16.31 -21.70 64.08
C THR A 577 -17.18 -22.58 63.19
N LEU A 578 -17.21 -23.89 63.45
CA LEU A 578 -18.00 -24.84 62.68
C LEU A 578 -19.42 -24.88 63.24
N GLN A 579 -20.43 -24.84 62.37
CA GLN A 579 -21.84 -24.79 62.70
C GLN A 579 -22.61 -25.81 61.86
N GLY A 580 -22.61 -27.07 62.28
CA GLY A 580 -23.34 -28.15 61.60
C GLY A 580 -22.91 -28.37 60.14
N THR A 581 -23.64 -27.77 59.20
CA THR A 581 -23.41 -27.88 57.74
C THR A 581 -22.68 -26.68 57.14
N TYR A 582 -22.39 -25.64 57.92
CA TYR A 582 -21.66 -24.46 57.45
C TYR A 582 -20.56 -24.07 58.44
N ARG A 583 -19.69 -23.16 58.02
CA ARG A 583 -18.61 -22.60 58.83
C ARG A 583 -18.67 -21.09 58.81
N VAL A 584 -18.34 -20.47 59.93
CA VAL A 584 -18.32 -19.02 60.12
C VAL A 584 -16.88 -18.58 60.35
N PRO A 585 -16.31 -17.66 59.55
CA PRO A 585 -14.99 -17.10 59.82
C PRO A 585 -14.95 -16.40 61.18
N LYS A 586 -13.85 -16.52 61.93
CA LYS A 586 -13.69 -15.90 63.27
C LYS A 586 -13.75 -14.38 63.30
N ALA A 587 -13.76 -13.73 62.15
CA ALA A 587 -14.06 -12.30 62.04
C ALA A 587 -15.52 -11.97 62.44
N TYR A 588 -16.41 -12.97 62.40
CA TYR A 588 -17.82 -12.83 62.77
C TYR A 588 -18.12 -13.60 64.05
N ASP A 589 -19.15 -13.12 64.77
CA ASP A 589 -19.72 -13.83 65.91
C ASP A 589 -20.64 -14.95 65.39
N ALA A 590 -20.26 -16.21 65.62
CA ALA A 590 -20.97 -17.36 65.09
C ALA A 590 -22.40 -17.51 65.64
N ASP A 591 -22.65 -17.08 66.88
CA ASP A 591 -23.97 -17.15 67.50
C ASP A 591 -24.91 -16.11 66.86
N LEU A 592 -24.37 -14.93 66.53
CA LEU A 592 -25.12 -13.91 65.77
C LEU A 592 -25.43 -14.38 64.35
N ILE A 593 -24.46 -15.00 63.66
CA ILE A 593 -24.69 -15.54 62.33
C ILE A 593 -25.76 -16.63 62.36
N GLU A 594 -25.70 -17.55 63.33
CA GLU A 594 -26.71 -18.59 63.50
C GLU A 594 -28.12 -17.99 63.69
N ALA A 595 -28.28 -17.05 64.63
CA ALA A 595 -29.55 -16.34 64.83
C ALA A 595 -30.03 -15.58 63.58
N GLY A 596 -29.11 -15.00 62.81
CA GLY A 596 -29.40 -14.35 61.53
C GLY A 596 -29.90 -15.34 60.49
N THR A 597 -29.29 -16.52 60.40
CA THR A 597 -29.69 -17.57 59.44
C THR A 597 -31.06 -18.15 59.73
N GLU A 598 -31.41 -18.31 61.01
CA GLU A 598 -32.75 -18.72 61.44
C GLU A 598 -33.80 -17.68 61.04
N ARG A 599 -33.55 -16.40 61.35
CA ARG A 599 -34.45 -15.31 60.96
C ARG A 599 -34.60 -15.16 59.46
N ALA A 600 -33.54 -15.38 58.69
CA ALA A 600 -33.60 -15.32 57.23
C ALA A 600 -34.52 -16.40 56.64
N ILE A 601 -34.64 -17.57 57.30
CA ILE A 601 -35.61 -18.61 56.94
C ILE A 601 -37.03 -18.20 57.38
N GLU A 602 -37.21 -17.71 58.61
CA GLU A 602 -38.51 -17.27 59.12
C GLU A 602 -39.11 -16.13 58.27
N SER A 603 -38.27 -15.17 57.87
CA SER A 603 -38.62 -14.01 57.06
C SER A 603 -38.74 -14.31 55.56
N LEU A 604 -38.36 -15.53 55.13
CA LEU A 604 -38.36 -15.92 53.73
C LEU A 604 -39.78 -15.83 53.13
N ASP A 605 -39.90 -15.05 52.05
CA ASP A 605 -41.10 -15.03 51.22
C ASP A 605 -40.99 -16.14 50.15
N PRO A 606 -41.79 -17.23 50.28
CA PRO A 606 -41.71 -18.35 49.35
C PRO A 606 -42.12 -17.98 47.93
N MET A 607 -42.85 -16.88 47.72
CA MET A 607 -43.25 -16.45 46.37
C MET A 607 -42.07 -15.96 45.52
N THR A 608 -40.97 -15.57 46.17
CA THR A 608 -39.72 -15.17 45.50
C THR A 608 -38.90 -16.37 45.00
N LEU A 609 -39.25 -17.57 45.46
CA LEU A 609 -38.53 -18.81 45.14
C LEU A 609 -39.01 -19.40 43.82
N ASN A 610 -38.12 -20.14 43.17
CA ASN A 610 -38.44 -20.97 42.03
C ASN A 610 -38.89 -22.35 42.49
N PHE A 611 -40.19 -22.62 42.35
CA PHE A 611 -40.79 -23.92 42.64
C PHE A 611 -41.84 -24.25 41.58
N ARG A 612 -42.15 -25.55 41.44
CA ARG A 612 -43.20 -26.00 40.53
C ARG A 612 -44.53 -26.10 41.25
N THR A 613 -45.55 -25.48 40.69
CA THR A 613 -46.94 -25.61 41.17
C THR A 613 -47.63 -26.76 40.43
N PRO A 614 -48.07 -27.83 41.12
CA PRO A 614 -48.82 -28.91 40.49
C PRO A 614 -50.15 -28.44 39.90
N ALA A 615 -50.60 -29.08 38.82
CA ALA A 615 -51.87 -28.72 38.17
C ALA A 615 -53.05 -28.85 39.16
N GLY A 616 -53.84 -27.78 39.28
CA GLY A 616 -55.00 -27.72 40.18
C GLY A 616 -54.69 -27.28 41.62
N VAL A 617 -53.43 -26.98 41.95
CA VAL A 617 -53.04 -26.44 43.25
C VAL A 617 -52.85 -24.92 43.16
N PRO A 618 -53.48 -24.12 44.04
CA PRO A 618 -53.20 -22.69 44.14
C PRO A 618 -51.72 -22.42 44.46
N GLU A 619 -51.12 -21.44 43.78
CA GLU A 619 -49.68 -21.13 43.91
C GLU A 619 -49.30 -20.68 45.34
N ASP A 620 -50.19 -19.97 46.02
CA ASP A 620 -50.05 -19.56 47.42
C ASP A 620 -50.03 -20.74 48.38
N PHE A 621 -50.89 -21.73 48.16
CA PHE A 621 -50.85 -22.97 48.91
C PHE A 621 -49.54 -23.74 48.66
N ALA A 622 -49.11 -23.85 47.41
CA ALA A 622 -47.84 -24.50 47.06
C ALA A 622 -46.64 -23.79 47.69
N ALA A 623 -46.59 -22.45 47.62
CA ALA A 623 -45.57 -21.62 48.25
C ALA A 623 -45.52 -21.83 49.77
N GLY A 624 -46.67 -21.88 50.45
CA GLY A 624 -46.74 -22.16 51.88
C GLY A 624 -46.20 -23.55 52.25
N ARG A 625 -46.40 -24.56 51.39
CA ARG A 625 -45.82 -25.90 51.58
C ARG A 625 -44.30 -25.91 51.37
N VAL A 626 -43.79 -25.15 50.41
CA VAL A 626 -42.35 -24.97 50.21
C VAL A 626 -41.72 -24.30 51.41
N LYS A 627 -42.30 -23.20 51.91
CA LYS A 627 -41.83 -22.52 53.13
C LYS A 627 -41.76 -23.48 54.31
N ALA A 628 -42.84 -24.20 54.60
CA ALA A 628 -42.88 -25.14 55.71
C ALA A 628 -41.85 -26.29 55.59
N ALA A 629 -41.50 -26.69 54.35
CA ALA A 629 -40.47 -27.70 54.12
C ALA A 629 -39.06 -27.16 54.38
N ILE A 630 -38.79 -25.92 53.94
CA ILE A 630 -37.53 -25.21 54.17
C ILE A 630 -37.36 -24.88 55.66
N GLU A 631 -38.38 -24.39 56.35
CA GLU A 631 -38.33 -24.11 57.80
C GLU A 631 -38.00 -25.34 58.64
N LYS A 632 -38.38 -26.52 58.15
CA LYS A 632 -38.20 -27.77 58.89
C LYS A 632 -36.88 -28.45 58.59
N ASP A 633 -36.54 -28.62 57.31
CA ASP A 633 -35.44 -29.47 56.84
C ASP A 633 -34.44 -28.70 55.94
N GLY A 634 -34.58 -27.37 55.82
CA GLY A 634 -33.63 -26.51 55.13
C GLY A 634 -32.35 -26.32 55.94
N TYR A 635 -31.23 -26.16 55.24
CA TYR A 635 -29.92 -25.98 55.87
C TYR A 635 -29.05 -25.03 55.05
N TRP A 636 -28.05 -24.46 55.71
CA TRP A 636 -27.14 -23.48 55.11
C TRP A 636 -25.80 -24.13 54.73
N VAL A 637 -25.22 -23.67 53.63
CA VAL A 637 -23.89 -24.10 53.15
C VAL A 637 -23.05 -22.86 52.91
N THR A 638 -21.82 -22.82 53.42
CA THR A 638 -20.91 -21.68 53.20
C THR A 638 -20.57 -21.54 51.71
N LEU A 639 -20.61 -20.30 51.21
CA LEU A 639 -20.27 -20.01 49.82
C LEU A 639 -18.78 -20.31 49.54
N PRO A 640 -18.41 -20.67 48.29
CA PRO A 640 -17.01 -20.93 47.93
C PRO A 640 -16.04 -19.78 48.20
N ASP A 641 -16.51 -18.54 48.14
CA ASP A 641 -15.71 -17.35 48.42
C ASP A 641 -15.76 -16.90 49.89
N GLU A 642 -16.40 -17.69 50.75
CA GLU A 642 -16.54 -17.47 52.19
C GLU A 642 -17.20 -16.13 52.58
N SER A 643 -17.92 -15.50 51.65
CA SER A 643 -18.60 -14.23 51.88
C SER A 643 -19.92 -14.36 52.67
N GLY A 644 -20.44 -15.58 52.77
CA GLY A 644 -21.72 -15.86 53.38
C GLY A 644 -22.16 -17.31 53.23
N VAL A 645 -23.47 -17.54 53.29
CA VAL A 645 -24.09 -18.86 53.18
C VAL A 645 -25.22 -18.87 52.15
N ALA A 646 -25.43 -20.02 51.51
CA ALA A 646 -26.55 -20.30 50.61
C ALA A 646 -27.50 -21.33 51.22
N LEU A 647 -28.80 -21.15 50.99
CA LEU A 647 -29.86 -22.01 51.50
C LEU A 647 -30.03 -23.23 50.61
N TYR A 648 -30.06 -24.41 51.23
CA TYR A 648 -30.21 -25.70 50.57
C TYR A 648 -31.41 -26.46 51.15
N TYR A 649 -32.02 -27.27 50.30
CA TYR A 649 -33.10 -28.19 50.67
C TYR A 649 -33.03 -29.44 49.79
N GLY A 650 -33.16 -30.62 50.38
CA GLY A 650 -33.18 -31.88 49.63
C GLY A 650 -31.89 -32.19 48.86
N GLY A 651 -30.75 -31.57 49.23
CA GLY A 651 -29.46 -31.73 48.54
C GLY A 651 -29.20 -30.73 47.43
N GLU A 652 -30.15 -29.85 47.10
CA GLU A 652 -30.02 -28.83 46.06
C GLU A 652 -30.11 -27.41 46.66
N ALA A 653 -29.46 -26.45 45.99
CA ALA A 653 -29.58 -25.04 46.36
C ALA A 653 -31.01 -24.55 46.09
N VAL A 654 -31.59 -23.85 47.05
CA VAL A 654 -32.87 -23.16 46.85
C VAL A 654 -32.64 -21.99 45.89
N LEU A 655 -33.40 -21.92 44.81
CA LEU A 655 -33.23 -20.90 43.78
C LEU A 655 -34.33 -19.83 43.85
N ASP A 656 -34.00 -18.60 43.51
CA ASP A 656 -34.96 -17.52 43.23
C ASP A 656 -35.60 -17.68 41.83
N ARG A 657 -36.61 -16.87 41.51
CA ARG A 657 -37.26 -16.88 40.18
C ARG A 657 -36.33 -16.56 39.00
N ALA A 658 -35.20 -15.92 39.24
CA ALA A 658 -34.18 -15.65 38.22
C ALA A 658 -33.21 -16.84 38.04
N GLY A 659 -33.32 -17.88 38.87
CA GLY A 659 -32.48 -19.07 38.85
C GLY A 659 -31.20 -18.96 39.67
N ASN A 660 -31.04 -17.92 40.49
CA ASN A 660 -29.87 -17.75 41.34
C ASN A 660 -30.07 -18.42 42.71
N PRO A 661 -29.02 -18.97 43.33
CA PRO A 661 -29.09 -19.46 44.71
C PRO A 661 -29.52 -18.38 45.69
N VAL A 662 -30.43 -18.72 46.61
CA VAL A 662 -30.82 -17.86 47.71
C VAL A 662 -29.68 -17.82 48.72
N ALA A 663 -28.90 -16.74 48.68
CA ALA A 663 -27.73 -16.54 49.53
C ALA A 663 -27.88 -15.30 50.44
N ARG A 664 -27.08 -15.29 51.51
CA ARG A 664 -26.96 -14.18 52.47
C ARG A 664 -25.49 -13.96 52.81
N LYS A 665 -25.05 -12.70 52.84
CA LYS A 665 -23.69 -12.35 53.29
C LYS A 665 -23.63 -12.41 54.81
N PHE A 666 -22.44 -12.69 55.35
CA PHE A 666 -22.25 -12.70 56.82
C PHE A 666 -22.54 -11.34 57.46
N ASP A 667 -22.15 -10.23 56.82
CA ASP A 667 -22.49 -8.88 57.28
C ASP A 667 -24.02 -8.66 57.39
N ASP A 668 -24.77 -9.13 56.39
CA ASP A 668 -26.23 -8.99 56.34
C ASP A 668 -26.88 -9.83 57.45
N LEU A 669 -26.41 -11.07 57.66
CA LEU A 669 -26.91 -11.97 58.71
C LEU A 669 -26.64 -11.43 60.11
N ALA A 670 -25.44 -10.87 60.33
CA ALA A 670 -25.10 -10.23 61.60
C ALA A 670 -26.02 -9.03 61.89
N ALA A 671 -26.38 -8.24 60.87
CA ALA A 671 -27.36 -7.16 61.01
C ALA A 671 -28.79 -7.67 61.25
N GLU A 672 -29.20 -8.72 60.53
CA GLU A 672 -30.54 -9.34 60.63
C GLU A 672 -30.77 -9.97 62.02
N ALA A 673 -29.72 -10.48 62.67
CA ALA A 673 -29.74 -11.00 64.04
C ALA A 673 -30.03 -9.95 65.13
N VAL A 674 -29.80 -8.67 64.85
CA VAL A 674 -30.00 -7.56 65.80
C VAL A 674 -31.22 -6.69 65.44
N GLY A 675 -31.77 -6.85 64.24
CA GLY A 675 -32.96 -6.12 63.78
C GLY A 675 -34.23 -6.43 64.60
N PRO A 676 -35.17 -5.48 64.75
CA PRO A 676 -36.45 -5.73 65.43
C PRO A 676 -37.26 -6.77 64.65
N SER A 677 -37.79 -7.79 65.34
CA SER A 677 -38.61 -8.83 64.73
C SER A 677 -39.93 -8.23 64.21
N PHE A 678 -39.99 -7.98 62.90
CA PHE A 678 -41.26 -7.72 62.24
C PHE A 678 -41.95 -9.06 62.04
N THR A 679 -42.75 -9.47 63.01
CA THR A 679 -43.76 -10.52 62.80
C THR A 679 -44.86 -9.93 61.92
N PRO A 680 -45.06 -10.38 60.67
CA PRO A 680 -46.28 -10.06 59.97
C PRO A 680 -47.37 -10.93 60.60
N LYS A 681 -48.14 -10.36 61.53
CA LYS A 681 -49.45 -10.90 61.87
C LYS A 681 -50.35 -10.74 60.64
N ALA A 682 -50.31 -11.71 59.74
CA ALA A 682 -51.36 -11.91 58.76
C ALA A 682 -52.19 -13.12 59.20
N GLU A 683 -53.13 -12.89 60.12
CA GLU A 683 -54.33 -13.72 60.14
C GLU A 683 -55.10 -13.41 58.84
N PRO A 684 -55.47 -14.41 58.03
CA PRO A 684 -56.22 -14.16 56.81
C PRO A 684 -57.65 -13.76 57.20
N VAL A 685 -57.94 -12.46 57.16
CA VAL A 685 -59.31 -11.94 57.20
C VAL A 685 -59.88 -12.05 55.80
N MET A 686 -60.87 -12.92 55.61
CA MET A 686 -61.69 -12.94 54.40
C MET A 686 -62.55 -11.65 54.29
N PRO A 687 -62.96 -11.24 53.08
CA PRO A 687 -63.61 -9.93 52.83
C PRO A 687 -65.00 -9.74 53.47
N ASP A 688 -65.48 -10.66 54.31
CA ASP A 688 -66.85 -10.67 54.85
C ASP A 688 -66.95 -10.70 56.39
N GLY A 689 -65.84 -10.55 57.11
CA GLY A 689 -65.87 -10.22 58.55
C GLY A 689 -66.40 -11.31 59.49
N ARG A 690 -66.28 -12.60 59.14
CA ARG A 690 -66.63 -13.71 60.05
C ARG A 690 -65.37 -14.39 60.60
N MET A 691 -65.28 -14.49 61.93
CA MET A 691 -64.23 -15.26 62.61
C MET A 691 -64.42 -16.77 62.37
N LEU A 692 -63.33 -17.47 62.04
CA LEU A 692 -63.27 -18.93 62.07
C LEU A 692 -63.22 -19.40 63.55
N ASP A 693 -64.30 -20.04 63.99
CA ASP A 693 -64.36 -20.74 65.26
C ASP A 693 -63.55 -22.05 65.19
N TYR A 694 -62.36 -22.06 65.80
CA TYR A 694 -61.49 -23.24 65.88
C TYR A 694 -61.85 -24.21 67.03
N SER A 695 -63.04 -24.12 67.64
CA SER A 695 -63.43 -25.02 68.74
C SER A 695 -63.81 -26.44 68.34
N LYS A 696 -63.68 -26.86 67.06
CA LYS A 696 -64.10 -28.19 66.61
C LYS A 696 -63.16 -28.94 65.68
N THR A 697 -61.86 -29.06 66.01
CA THR A 697 -61.03 -30.19 65.53
C THR A 697 -59.89 -30.48 66.49
N ARG A 698 -60.22 -30.94 67.71
CA ARG A 698 -59.35 -31.84 68.48
C ARG A 698 -60.08 -33.18 68.60
N SER A 699 -59.71 -34.14 67.78
CA SER A 699 -60.04 -35.55 68.02
C SER A 699 -59.11 -36.48 67.24
N VAL A 700 -58.13 -37.00 67.98
CA VAL A 700 -57.67 -38.40 68.00
C VAL A 700 -56.65 -38.87 66.93
N ARG A 701 -55.44 -39.09 67.48
CA ARG A 701 -54.31 -39.97 67.11
C ARG A 701 -53.32 -39.52 66.04
#